data_AF-A0A925FNW9-F1
#
_entry.id   AF-A0A925FNW9-F1
#
_cell.length_a   1.000
_cell.length_b   1.000
_cell.length_c   1.000
_cell.angle_alpha   90.00
_cell.angle_beta   90.00
_cell.angle_gamma   90.00
#
_symmetry.space_group_name_H-M   'P 1'
#
loop_
_entity.id
_entity.type
_entity.pdbx_description
1 polymer ?
#
loop_
_entity_poly.entity_id
_entity_poly.type
_entity_poly.pdbx_seq_one_letter_code
_entity_poly.pdbx_strand_id
1 'polypeptide(L)'
;MKDAIIVRGARQHNLKNLNVRIPRRAVTVITGPSGSGKSSLAFDTVYAEGQRRYVESLSSYARQFLERMEKPDVDSIEGISPAVAIEQRNPTKSSRSTVGTATEIYDYLRLLWARIGRTSCPLCGRELVPDTTESVTDGLLRETPGTRFVVTFPLRTSARVRGKVIEENLRAQGFLRIVVDGDIVHLDDVASRGLDLATVPELLVVVDRLTIEQAQRGRIAESVGTAFREGDGDCIAVLVESTGTRLLRFTERFECPNDGYRAPAPSPQLFSFNNPRGACETCNGFGAVLTYDESLIVPAPERSLRDGAIDPWTKPRYDGRRRTLAEFCRKEGIPFDAPWRALSAAHRETLLRRTGRGFRGIIPFLTDLEEKRYKQYIRVFLRQYQTAQECGTCHGSRLKPEALNVRIAGRSIAEVASLTIDRLLAWMDEVQLTPFEAEVAAHILREARSRTSFLGDVGLTYLTLQRATRTLSGGEAQRITLANSLGASLVDTLYVLDEPSIGLHARDLHRLLSLLMRLRETGNTVLMVEHDLDAIRASDHMIELGPGSGERGGYIVFEGPVADAAKSPLTGQYLTGAMTLPVPTKRRPVNRQRLTLTGAREHNLQDVDIVIPLGTLTVVTGVSGSGKSTLVHDVLHRALESALTGEHSAKRHLGERVGTFRELRGHEGLDAVVLIDQAPIGRTPRSNPVTYITAYDEIRRIFSQLPAARSKRLAPFHFSFNVKGGRCDKCEGAGYLEVEMVFMADVFVP
;
A
#
# COMPACT_ATOMS: atom_id res chain seq x y z
N MET A 1 0.39 -11.68 40.88
CA MET A 1 0.43 -12.10 39.46
C MET A 1 1.64 -13.02 39.31
N LYS A 2 1.61 -14.03 38.41
CA LYS A 2 2.81 -14.85 38.15
C LYS A 2 3.86 -13.97 37.47
N ASP A 3 5.11 -14.01 37.96
CA ASP A 3 6.24 -13.20 37.45
C ASP A 3 6.90 -13.78 36.19
N ALA A 4 6.43 -14.94 35.73
CA ALA A 4 6.95 -15.63 34.56
C ALA A 4 5.83 -16.40 33.85
N ILE A 5 6.03 -16.62 32.54
CA ILE A 5 5.31 -17.60 31.74
C ILE A 5 6.00 -18.94 31.98
N ILE A 6 5.25 -19.95 32.42
CA ILE A 6 5.76 -21.28 32.73
C ILE A 6 5.17 -22.25 31.73
N VAL A 7 6.02 -22.82 30.88
CA VAL A 7 5.64 -23.85 29.90
C VAL A 7 6.10 -25.20 30.44
N ARG A 8 5.19 -26.18 30.49
CA ARG A 8 5.49 -27.53 30.97
C ARG A 8 5.15 -28.57 29.91
N GLY A 9 6.09 -29.48 29.68
CA GLY A 9 5.94 -30.62 28.78
C GLY A 9 5.65 -30.24 27.33
N ALA A 10 6.34 -29.24 26.77
CA ALA A 10 6.16 -28.88 25.36
C ALA A 10 6.78 -29.95 24.44
N ARG A 11 5.98 -30.43 23.48
CA ARG A 11 6.28 -31.53 22.55
C ARG A 11 5.98 -31.20 21.09
N GLN A 12 5.56 -29.98 20.81
CA GLN A 12 5.29 -29.51 19.45
C GLN A 12 6.47 -29.80 18.50
N HIS A 13 6.19 -30.42 17.36
CA HIS A 13 7.20 -30.83 16.36
C HIS A 13 8.33 -31.71 16.94
N ASN A 14 9.56 -31.18 17.04
CA ASN A 14 10.73 -31.91 17.52
C ASN A 14 11.07 -31.63 19.00
N LEU A 15 10.26 -30.85 19.72
CA LEU A 15 10.48 -30.55 21.14
C LEU A 15 10.38 -31.83 22.00
N LYS A 16 11.28 -31.95 22.99
CA LYS A 16 11.47 -33.19 23.76
C LYS A 16 10.91 -33.09 25.18
N ASN A 17 9.60 -32.84 25.28
CA ASN A 17 8.89 -32.71 26.56
C ASN A 17 9.53 -31.66 27.49
N LEU A 18 9.91 -30.51 26.93
CA LEU A 18 10.69 -29.51 27.66
C LEU A 18 9.84 -28.71 28.63
N ASN A 19 10.49 -28.22 29.70
CA ASN A 19 9.92 -27.28 30.65
C ASN A 19 10.77 -26.01 30.60
N VAL A 20 10.15 -24.84 30.49
CA VAL A 20 10.88 -23.57 30.41
C VAL A 20 10.16 -22.46 31.19
N ARG A 21 10.94 -21.58 31.80
CA ARG A 21 10.45 -20.39 32.48
C ARG A 21 10.89 -19.14 31.70
N ILE A 22 9.91 -18.38 31.22
CA ILE A 22 10.14 -17.13 30.50
C ILE A 22 9.76 -15.96 31.43
N PRO A 23 10.69 -15.10 31.85
CA PRO A 23 10.37 -13.98 32.73
C PRO A 23 9.40 -13.00 32.06
N ARG A 24 8.39 -12.53 32.80
CA ARG A 24 7.49 -11.47 32.31
C ARG A 24 8.16 -10.12 32.43
N ARG A 25 7.72 -9.17 31.59
CA ARG A 25 8.26 -7.79 31.55
C ARG A 25 9.76 -7.75 31.30
N ALA A 26 10.24 -8.71 30.52
CA ALA A 26 11.62 -8.88 30.14
C ALA A 26 11.71 -9.13 28.64
N VAL A 27 12.89 -8.89 28.08
CA VAL A 27 13.28 -9.28 26.73
C VAL A 27 13.99 -10.62 26.81
N THR A 28 13.33 -11.67 26.34
CA THR A 28 13.88 -13.04 26.29
C THR A 28 14.24 -13.42 24.86
N VAL A 29 15.47 -13.88 24.64
CA VAL A 29 15.94 -14.41 23.35
C VAL A 29 15.95 -15.94 23.38
N ILE A 30 15.36 -16.56 22.35
CA ILE A 30 15.52 -17.98 22.05
C ILE A 30 16.55 -18.11 20.91
N THR A 31 17.62 -18.86 21.16
CA THR A 31 18.72 -19.07 20.22
C THR A 31 19.11 -20.55 20.11
N GLY A 32 20.12 -20.85 19.28
CA GLY A 32 20.59 -22.20 18.98
C GLY A 32 20.47 -22.60 17.50
N PRO A 33 21.02 -23.74 17.06
CA PRO A 33 21.16 -24.08 15.65
C PRO A 33 19.86 -24.02 14.80
N SER A 34 19.98 -23.83 13.48
CA SER A 34 18.81 -23.91 12.58
C SER A 34 18.15 -25.28 12.70
N GLY A 35 16.82 -25.32 12.87
CA GLY A 35 16.08 -26.57 13.11
C GLY A 35 16.19 -27.15 14.53
N SER A 36 16.73 -26.43 15.52
CA SER A 36 16.78 -26.90 16.92
C SER A 36 15.43 -26.88 17.66
N GLY A 37 14.39 -26.29 17.06
CA GLY A 37 13.04 -26.17 17.66
C GLY A 37 12.67 -24.76 18.16
N LYS A 38 13.45 -23.73 17.81
CA LYS A 38 13.23 -22.33 18.26
C LYS A 38 11.84 -21.82 17.92
N SER A 39 11.47 -21.87 16.64
CA SER A 39 10.16 -21.43 16.16
C SER A 39 9.04 -22.32 16.71
N SER A 40 9.31 -23.63 16.90
CA SER A 40 8.34 -24.55 17.51
C SER A 40 8.00 -24.18 18.94
N LEU A 41 8.98 -23.70 19.72
CA LEU A 41 8.72 -23.18 21.07
C LEU A 41 8.07 -21.79 21.03
N ALA A 42 8.64 -20.85 20.28
CA ALA A 42 8.22 -19.46 20.29
C ALA A 42 6.83 -19.25 19.64
N PHE A 43 6.67 -19.75 18.42
CA PHE A 43 5.49 -19.50 17.58
C PHE A 43 4.45 -20.61 17.71
N ASP A 44 4.85 -21.86 17.46
CA ASP A 44 3.90 -22.98 17.38
C ASP A 44 3.39 -23.42 18.76
N THR A 45 4.06 -23.02 19.85
CA THR A 45 3.67 -23.32 21.24
C THR A 45 3.22 -22.07 21.99
N VAL A 46 4.14 -21.14 22.28
CA VAL A 46 3.85 -20.01 23.18
C VAL A 46 2.91 -19.00 22.52
N TYR A 47 3.24 -18.48 21.34
CA TYR A 47 2.37 -17.54 20.62
C TYR A 47 1.00 -18.17 20.31
N ALA A 48 0.98 -19.37 19.73
CA ALA A 48 -0.24 -20.08 19.38
C ALA A 48 -1.20 -20.22 20.57
N GLU A 49 -0.69 -20.59 21.74
CA GLU A 49 -1.51 -20.73 22.95
C GLU A 49 -1.99 -19.37 23.50
N GLY A 50 -1.14 -18.34 23.46
CA GLY A 50 -1.50 -16.98 23.90
C GLY A 50 -2.57 -16.34 23.02
N GLN A 51 -2.48 -16.53 21.71
CA GLN A 51 -3.49 -16.08 20.75
C GLN A 51 -4.79 -16.87 20.92
N ARG A 52 -4.72 -18.21 20.97
CA ARG A 52 -5.90 -19.08 21.11
C ARG A 52 -6.73 -18.72 22.34
N ARG A 53 -6.09 -18.63 23.52
CA ARG A 53 -6.80 -18.31 24.79
C ARG A 53 -7.49 -16.94 24.74
N TYR A 54 -6.87 -15.96 24.09
CA TYR A 54 -7.48 -14.64 23.93
C TYR A 54 -8.68 -14.69 22.98
N VAL A 55 -8.55 -15.33 21.81
CA VAL A 55 -9.63 -15.39 20.82
C VAL A 55 -10.81 -16.24 21.31
N GLU A 56 -10.57 -17.31 22.08
CA GLU A 56 -11.63 -18.11 22.73
C GLU A 56 -12.52 -17.29 23.68
N SER A 57 -12.00 -16.17 24.20
CA SER A 57 -12.74 -15.27 25.08
C SER A 57 -13.61 -14.24 24.34
N LEU A 58 -13.42 -14.05 23.02
CA LEU A 58 -14.10 -12.99 22.27
C LEU A 58 -15.57 -13.27 22.00
N SER A 59 -15.92 -14.51 21.64
CA SER A 59 -17.32 -14.90 21.42
C SER A 59 -17.52 -16.42 21.48
N SER A 60 -18.75 -16.85 21.78
CA SER A 60 -19.14 -18.27 21.70
C SER A 60 -18.96 -18.84 20.30
N TYR A 61 -19.19 -18.02 19.26
CA TYR A 61 -18.94 -18.38 17.86
C TYR A 61 -17.45 -18.65 17.63
N ALA A 62 -16.55 -17.72 17.99
CA ALA A 62 -15.11 -17.90 17.82
C ALA A 62 -14.59 -19.15 18.54
N ARG A 63 -15.11 -19.43 19.74
CA ARG A 63 -14.78 -20.64 20.51
C ARG A 63 -15.13 -21.94 19.78
N GLN A 64 -16.32 -22.03 19.18
CA GLN A 64 -16.74 -23.23 18.42
C GLN A 64 -15.83 -23.50 17.20
N PHE A 65 -15.28 -22.46 16.58
CA PHE A 65 -14.33 -22.61 15.49
C PHE A 65 -12.94 -23.03 15.96
N LEU A 66 -12.46 -22.42 17.05
CA LEU A 66 -11.16 -22.75 17.64
C LEU A 66 -11.10 -24.17 18.21
N GLU A 67 -12.22 -24.71 18.69
CA GLU A 67 -12.31 -26.11 19.14
C GLU A 67 -12.03 -27.13 18.03
N ARG A 68 -12.11 -26.73 16.76
CA ARG A 68 -11.75 -27.56 15.59
C ARG A 68 -10.27 -27.49 15.24
N MET A 69 -9.52 -26.55 15.83
CA MET A 69 -8.09 -26.42 15.62
C MET A 69 -7.32 -27.34 16.57
N GLU A 70 -6.23 -27.90 16.06
CA GLU A 70 -5.31 -28.67 16.88
C GLU A 70 -4.65 -27.74 17.90
N LYS A 71 -4.75 -28.09 19.19
CA LYS A 71 -4.09 -27.35 20.26
C LYS A 71 -2.59 -27.66 20.23
N PRO A 72 -1.72 -26.70 20.57
CA PRO A 72 -0.30 -26.98 20.72
C PRO A 72 -0.07 -28.16 21.68
N ASP A 73 0.84 -29.07 21.33
CA ASP A 73 1.15 -30.23 22.19
C ASP A 73 2.02 -29.80 23.38
N VAL A 74 1.33 -29.50 24.50
CA VAL A 74 1.92 -29.05 25.76
C VAL A 74 1.05 -29.50 26.94
N ASP A 75 1.66 -29.84 28.08
CA ASP A 75 0.90 -30.26 29.26
C ASP A 75 0.18 -29.07 29.92
N SER A 76 0.91 -27.98 30.11
CA SER A 76 0.32 -26.74 30.63
C SER A 76 1.18 -25.52 30.31
N ILE A 77 0.50 -24.39 30.12
CA ILE A 77 1.13 -23.07 30.06
C ILE A 77 0.43 -22.15 31.05
N GLU A 78 1.20 -21.55 31.95
CA GLU A 78 0.71 -20.67 33.00
C GLU A 78 1.31 -19.27 32.87
N GLY A 79 0.55 -18.24 33.26
CA GLY A 79 1.04 -16.86 33.26
C GLY A 79 1.17 -16.21 31.88
N ILE A 80 0.60 -16.84 30.84
CA ILE A 80 0.62 -16.34 29.47
C ILE A 80 -0.32 -15.14 29.28
N SER A 81 0.19 -14.11 28.60
CA SER A 81 -0.54 -12.93 28.15
C SER A 81 -1.14 -13.13 26.75
N PRO A 82 -2.13 -12.31 26.32
CA PRO A 82 -2.49 -12.21 24.91
C PRO A 82 -1.23 -11.98 24.06
N ALA A 83 -1.09 -12.77 22.99
CA ALA A 83 0.14 -12.81 22.21
C ALA A 83 -0.04 -12.16 20.83
N VAL A 84 0.99 -11.43 20.39
CA VAL A 84 1.08 -10.79 19.07
C VAL A 84 2.37 -11.24 18.40
N ALA A 85 2.26 -11.86 17.22
CA ALA A 85 3.41 -12.26 16.42
C ALA A 85 3.84 -11.14 15.47
N ILE A 86 5.16 -10.94 15.35
CA ILE A 86 5.79 -10.04 14.38
C ILE A 86 6.78 -10.87 13.54
N GLU A 87 6.26 -11.44 12.46
CA GLU A 87 7.01 -12.27 11.51
C GLU A 87 7.54 -11.44 10.32
N GLN A 88 8.53 -11.99 9.60
CA GLN A 88 9.08 -11.39 8.37
C GLN A 88 8.18 -11.55 7.13
N ARG A 89 7.11 -12.33 7.22
CA ARG A 89 6.20 -12.56 6.10
C ARG A 89 5.43 -11.29 5.84
N ASN A 90 5.64 -10.67 4.68
CA ASN A 90 4.85 -9.51 4.25
C ASN A 90 3.41 -9.99 3.98
N PRO A 91 2.45 -9.80 4.91
CA PRO A 91 1.16 -10.49 4.86
C PRO A 91 0.22 -9.80 3.86
N THR A 92 0.46 -8.50 3.59
CA THR A 92 -0.37 -7.67 2.75
C THR A 92 -0.02 -7.79 1.28
N LYS A 93 -0.83 -8.56 0.54
CA LYS A 93 -0.79 -8.66 -0.93
C LYS A 93 -1.61 -7.59 -1.65
N SER A 94 -2.33 -6.74 -0.91
CA SER A 94 -3.24 -5.74 -1.49
C SER A 94 -2.46 -4.64 -2.19
N SER A 95 -2.77 -4.40 -3.46
CA SER A 95 -2.19 -3.31 -4.25
C SER A 95 -2.69 -1.91 -3.86
N ARG A 96 -3.73 -1.80 -3.01
CA ARG A 96 -4.23 -0.51 -2.50
C ARG A 96 -3.56 -0.06 -1.21
N SER A 97 -3.04 -0.99 -0.42
CA SER A 97 -2.45 -0.67 0.89
C SER A 97 -1.14 0.11 0.73
N THR A 98 -0.98 1.14 1.55
CA THR A 98 0.23 1.97 1.65
C THR A 98 0.78 1.97 3.07
N VAL A 99 2.01 2.49 3.24
CA VAL A 99 2.58 2.77 4.56
C VAL A 99 1.59 3.59 5.40
N GLY A 100 0.98 4.64 4.83
CA GLY A 100 0.02 5.48 5.52
C GLY A 100 -1.26 4.78 5.99
N THR A 101 -1.81 3.84 5.20
CA THR A 101 -2.97 3.05 5.62
C THR A 101 -2.59 1.93 6.59
N ALA A 102 -1.41 1.34 6.41
CA ALA A 102 -0.94 0.28 7.31
C ALA A 102 -0.62 0.80 8.71
N THR A 103 -0.31 2.09 8.83
CA THR A 103 0.06 2.75 10.10
C THR A 103 -1.05 3.60 10.70
N GLU A 104 -2.20 3.69 10.01
CA GLU A 104 -3.34 4.55 10.33
C GLU A 104 -3.02 6.06 10.33
N ILE A 105 -1.77 6.47 10.05
CA ILE A 105 -1.37 7.88 9.95
C ILE A 105 -2.23 8.59 8.90
N TYR A 106 -2.46 7.93 7.77
CA TYR A 106 -3.29 8.50 6.70
C TYR A 106 -4.74 8.71 7.15
N ASP A 107 -5.27 7.89 8.06
CA ASP A 107 -6.63 8.05 8.59
C ASP A 107 -6.75 9.29 9.50
N TYR A 108 -5.72 9.57 10.31
CA TYR A 108 -5.62 10.84 11.04
C TYR A 108 -5.48 12.03 10.09
N LEU A 109 -4.70 11.93 9.01
CA LEU A 109 -4.64 13.00 8.01
C LEU A 109 -6.01 13.22 7.33
N ARG A 110 -6.76 12.16 7.02
CA ARG A 110 -8.12 12.28 6.47
C ARG A 110 -9.06 13.01 7.43
N LEU A 111 -8.96 12.73 8.73
CA LEU A 111 -9.72 13.44 9.76
C LEU A 111 -9.30 14.91 9.85
N LEU A 112 -7.99 15.20 9.81
CA LEU A 112 -7.45 16.56 9.86
C LEU A 112 -7.97 17.40 8.69
N TRP A 113 -7.86 16.89 7.46
CA TRP A 113 -8.36 17.56 6.25
C TRP A 113 -9.88 17.72 6.23
N ALA A 114 -10.63 16.79 6.84
CA ALA A 114 -12.07 16.93 6.95
C ALA A 114 -12.51 17.98 7.97
N ARG A 115 -11.68 18.27 8.98
CA ARG A 115 -12.06 19.19 10.07
C ARG A 115 -11.59 20.62 9.86
N ILE A 116 -10.37 20.81 9.36
CA ILE A 116 -9.76 22.14 9.22
C ILE A 116 -9.26 22.42 7.79
N GLY A 117 -9.54 21.51 6.85
CA GLY A 117 -9.18 21.72 5.44
C GLY A 117 -10.04 22.80 4.81
N ARG A 118 -9.39 23.73 4.10
CA ARG A 118 -10.05 24.83 3.39
C ARG A 118 -10.19 24.49 1.92
N THR A 119 -11.37 24.68 1.36
CA THR A 119 -11.62 24.46 -0.07
C THR A 119 -11.70 25.81 -0.76
N SER A 120 -10.96 25.99 -1.85
CA SER A 120 -11.01 27.24 -2.64
C SER A 120 -11.74 27.02 -3.95
N CYS A 121 -12.50 28.01 -4.41
CA CYS A 121 -13.05 28.00 -5.76
C CYS A 121 -11.89 28.05 -6.77
N PRO A 122 -11.77 27.11 -7.72
CA PRO A 122 -10.69 27.11 -8.70
C PRO A 122 -10.82 28.24 -9.75
N LEU A 123 -11.99 28.89 -9.83
CA LEU A 123 -12.25 29.98 -10.78
C LEU A 123 -11.87 31.35 -10.23
N CYS A 124 -12.34 31.69 -9.01
CA CYS A 124 -12.12 33.01 -8.42
C CYS A 124 -11.21 33.02 -7.18
N GLY A 125 -10.81 31.86 -6.67
CA GLY A 125 -9.95 31.75 -5.48
C GLY A 125 -10.66 31.96 -4.13
N ARG A 126 -11.96 32.30 -4.11
CA ARG A 126 -12.75 32.48 -2.87
C ARG A 126 -12.81 31.17 -2.07
N GLU A 127 -12.68 31.26 -0.75
CA GLU A 127 -12.88 30.12 0.14
C GLU A 127 -14.35 29.70 0.14
N LEU A 128 -14.60 28.41 -0.07
CA LEU A 128 -15.92 27.80 -0.05
C LEU A 128 -16.27 27.42 1.39
N VAL A 129 -17.13 28.20 1.99
CA VAL A 129 -17.72 27.94 3.31
C VAL A 129 -19.22 28.17 3.18
N PRO A 130 -20.07 27.23 3.62
CA PRO A 130 -21.50 27.47 3.71
C PRO A 130 -21.77 28.65 4.63
N ASP A 131 -22.48 29.64 4.13
CA ASP A 131 -22.92 30.78 4.91
C ASP A 131 -24.03 30.37 5.87
N THR A 132 -24.04 30.94 7.07
CA THR A 132 -25.14 30.84 8.02
C THR A 132 -25.78 32.21 8.19
N THR A 133 -27.02 32.26 8.68
CA THR A 133 -27.68 33.53 8.99
C THR A 133 -26.80 34.43 9.87
N GLU A 134 -26.10 33.83 10.85
CA GLU A 134 -25.21 34.56 11.74
C GLU A 134 -23.93 35.05 11.02
N SER A 135 -23.28 34.21 10.20
CA SER A 135 -22.06 34.61 9.48
C SER A 135 -22.32 35.75 8.49
N VAL A 136 -23.46 35.73 7.79
CA VAL A 136 -23.88 36.80 6.87
C VAL A 136 -24.22 38.05 7.65
N THR A 137 -24.97 37.95 8.74
CA THR A 137 -25.34 39.10 9.58
C THR A 137 -24.09 39.79 10.12
N ASP A 138 -23.16 39.01 10.68
CA ASP A 138 -21.90 39.54 11.22
C ASP A 138 -20.99 40.06 10.09
N GLY A 139 -21.04 39.47 8.89
CA GLY A 139 -20.34 39.96 7.71
C GLY A 139 -20.86 41.33 7.24
N LEU A 140 -22.18 41.50 7.16
CA LEU A 140 -22.83 42.76 6.82
C LEU A 140 -22.58 43.84 7.87
N LEU A 141 -22.54 43.49 9.16
CA LEU A 141 -22.26 44.42 10.24
C LEU A 141 -20.79 44.89 10.30
N ARG A 142 -19.87 44.24 9.57
CA ARG A 142 -18.47 44.70 9.41
C ARG A 142 -18.31 45.76 8.32
N GLU A 143 -19.31 45.94 7.45
CA GLU A 143 -19.33 46.99 6.46
C GLU A 143 -19.55 48.37 7.12
N THR A 144 -19.36 49.45 6.36
CA THR A 144 -19.41 50.82 6.89
C THR A 144 -20.78 51.12 7.55
N PRO A 145 -20.81 51.52 8.84
CA PRO A 145 -22.04 51.89 9.53
C PRO A 145 -22.80 53.01 8.80
N GLY A 146 -24.14 52.92 8.77
CA GLY A 146 -25.00 53.88 8.07
C GLY A 146 -25.17 53.62 6.57
N THR A 147 -24.44 52.65 5.99
CA THR A 147 -24.67 52.21 4.61
C THR A 147 -26.06 51.59 4.47
N ARG A 148 -26.81 51.99 3.44
CA ARG A 148 -28.12 51.40 3.13
C ARG A 148 -27.94 50.18 2.25
N PHE A 149 -28.67 49.13 2.53
CA PHE A 149 -28.63 47.91 1.73
C PHE A 149 -30.00 47.24 1.65
N VAL A 150 -30.15 46.37 0.66
CA VAL A 150 -31.36 45.60 0.43
C VAL A 150 -31.02 44.13 0.57
N VAL A 151 -31.76 43.42 1.42
CA VAL A 151 -31.67 41.97 1.51
C VAL A 151 -32.58 41.38 0.44
N THR A 152 -32.01 40.55 -0.42
CA THR A 152 -32.73 39.93 -1.54
C THR A 152 -32.42 38.45 -1.65
N PHE A 153 -33.27 37.71 -2.36
CA PHE A 153 -32.97 36.37 -2.83
C PHE A 153 -33.14 36.27 -4.36
N PRO A 154 -32.30 35.47 -5.04
CA PRO A 154 -32.44 35.28 -6.48
C PRO A 154 -33.60 34.34 -6.80
N LEU A 155 -34.52 34.79 -7.66
CA LEU A 155 -35.59 33.93 -8.17
C LEU A 155 -35.13 33.23 -9.46
N ARG A 156 -34.94 31.91 -9.39
CA ARG A 156 -34.61 31.10 -10.57
C ARG A 156 -35.87 30.88 -11.42
N THR A 157 -36.01 31.63 -12.49
CA THR A 157 -37.13 31.51 -13.42
C THR A 157 -36.90 30.37 -14.42
N SER A 158 -37.99 29.77 -14.92
CA SER A 158 -37.92 28.81 -16.03
C SER A 158 -38.55 29.42 -17.28
N ALA A 159 -37.99 29.12 -18.45
CA ALA A 159 -38.47 29.65 -19.74
C ALA A 159 -39.94 29.28 -20.09
N ARG A 160 -40.61 28.47 -19.27
CA ARG A 160 -41.99 28.03 -19.47
C ARG A 160 -43.02 28.85 -18.70
N VAL A 161 -42.58 29.70 -17.76
CA VAL A 161 -43.47 30.50 -16.90
C VAL A 161 -43.56 31.91 -17.45
N ARG A 162 -44.78 32.44 -17.61
CA ARG A 162 -45.00 33.82 -18.10
C ARG A 162 -44.73 34.82 -16.98
N GLY A 163 -44.20 36.00 -17.30
CA GLY A 163 -43.88 37.06 -16.33
C GLY A 163 -45.05 37.40 -15.39
N LYS A 164 -46.27 37.48 -15.91
CA LYS A 164 -47.48 37.74 -15.10
C LYS A 164 -47.75 36.71 -14.00
N VAL A 165 -47.44 35.44 -14.26
CA VAL A 165 -47.60 34.36 -13.26
C VAL A 165 -46.55 34.50 -12.15
N ILE A 166 -45.35 35.00 -12.48
CA ILE A 166 -44.31 35.30 -11.50
C ILE A 166 -44.77 36.44 -10.59
N GLU A 167 -45.30 37.53 -11.16
CA GLU A 167 -45.84 38.67 -10.40
C GLU A 167 -46.97 38.26 -9.45
N GLU A 168 -47.93 37.48 -9.92
CA GLU A 168 -49.08 37.00 -9.11
C GLU A 168 -48.62 36.14 -7.93
N ASN A 169 -47.65 35.24 -8.14
CA ASN A 169 -47.10 34.39 -7.08
C ASN A 169 -46.30 35.20 -6.04
N LEU A 170 -45.45 36.13 -6.49
CA LEU A 170 -44.69 36.99 -5.58
C LEU A 170 -45.63 37.83 -4.70
N ARG A 171 -46.71 38.38 -5.28
CA ARG A 171 -47.76 39.08 -4.50
C ARG A 171 -48.45 38.17 -3.50
N ALA A 172 -48.81 36.95 -3.90
CA ALA A 172 -49.46 35.98 -3.01
C ALA A 172 -48.58 35.59 -1.82
N GLN A 173 -47.26 35.59 -2.01
CA GLN A 173 -46.26 35.37 -0.96
C GLN A 173 -45.93 36.63 -0.14
N GLY A 174 -46.49 37.79 -0.50
CA GLY A 174 -46.29 39.06 0.20
C GLY A 174 -45.08 39.89 -0.26
N PHE A 175 -44.37 39.46 -1.30
CA PHE A 175 -43.28 40.23 -1.88
C PHE A 175 -43.81 41.27 -2.87
N LEU A 176 -43.49 42.55 -2.64
CA LEU A 176 -44.00 43.68 -3.44
C LEU A 176 -42.93 44.38 -4.28
N ARG A 177 -41.65 44.05 -4.05
CA ARG A 177 -40.51 44.74 -4.68
C ARG A 177 -39.50 43.74 -5.21
N ILE A 178 -38.88 44.10 -6.31
CA ILE A 178 -37.82 43.35 -6.98
C ILE A 178 -36.66 44.30 -7.31
N VAL A 179 -35.46 43.77 -7.50
CA VAL A 179 -34.33 44.47 -8.09
C VAL A 179 -34.08 43.88 -9.47
N VAL A 180 -34.10 44.75 -10.48
CA VAL A 180 -33.82 44.42 -11.89
C VAL A 180 -32.80 45.43 -12.39
N ASP A 181 -31.69 44.96 -12.94
CA ASP A 181 -30.59 45.81 -13.45
C ASP A 181 -30.06 46.84 -12.42
N GLY A 182 -30.16 46.53 -11.12
CA GLY A 182 -29.72 47.39 -10.02
C GLY A 182 -30.78 48.36 -9.50
N ASP A 183 -31.93 48.49 -10.16
CA ASP A 183 -33.04 49.35 -9.75
C ASP A 183 -34.09 48.59 -8.93
N ILE A 184 -34.54 49.21 -7.83
CA ILE A 184 -35.66 48.68 -7.03
C ILE A 184 -36.98 49.09 -7.71
N VAL A 185 -37.74 48.10 -8.16
CA VAL A 185 -39.03 48.28 -8.85
C VAL A 185 -40.16 47.69 -8.01
N HIS A 186 -41.27 48.43 -7.88
CA HIS A 186 -42.50 47.91 -7.28
C HIS A 186 -43.22 47.01 -8.29
N LEU A 187 -43.82 45.90 -7.86
CA LEU A 187 -44.50 44.96 -8.77
C LEU A 187 -45.65 45.61 -9.58
N ASP A 188 -46.22 46.71 -9.10
CA ASP A 188 -47.24 47.48 -9.84
C ASP A 188 -46.66 48.29 -11.01
N ASP A 189 -45.36 48.62 -10.95
CA ASP A 189 -44.67 49.43 -11.95
C ASP A 189 -43.97 48.57 -13.01
N VAL A 190 -44.03 47.24 -12.91
CA VAL A 190 -43.36 46.32 -13.85
C VAL A 190 -43.95 46.48 -15.26
N ALA A 191 -45.28 46.47 -15.37
CA ALA A 191 -45.97 46.64 -16.64
C ALA A 191 -45.75 48.03 -17.27
N SER A 192 -45.69 49.09 -16.46
CA SER A 192 -45.47 50.46 -16.94
C SER A 192 -44.02 50.70 -17.39
N ARG A 193 -43.06 49.93 -16.87
CA ARG A 193 -41.66 49.92 -17.31
C ARG A 193 -41.38 48.97 -18.49
N GLY A 194 -42.39 48.24 -18.98
CA GLY A 194 -42.23 47.30 -20.09
C GLY A 194 -41.29 46.12 -19.79
N LEU A 195 -41.12 45.78 -18.51
CA LEU A 195 -40.24 44.69 -18.07
C LEU A 195 -40.97 43.35 -18.14
N ASP A 196 -40.42 42.36 -18.85
CA ASP A 196 -40.88 40.97 -18.79
C ASP A 196 -40.00 40.16 -17.85
N LEU A 197 -40.51 39.91 -16.64
CA LEU A 197 -39.81 39.18 -15.58
C LEU A 197 -39.37 37.76 -15.99
N ALA A 198 -40.00 37.16 -17.01
CA ALA A 198 -39.59 35.84 -17.51
C ALA A 198 -38.27 35.88 -18.29
N THR A 199 -37.87 37.06 -18.78
CA THR A 199 -36.67 37.25 -19.63
C THR A 199 -35.52 37.96 -18.94
N VAL A 200 -35.75 38.46 -17.71
CA VAL A 200 -34.72 39.10 -16.90
C VAL A 200 -33.65 38.05 -16.53
N PRO A 201 -32.35 38.30 -16.86
CA PRO A 201 -31.28 37.33 -16.57
C PRO A 201 -31.08 37.06 -15.08
N GLU A 202 -31.23 38.10 -14.24
CA GLU A 202 -31.11 38.02 -12.79
C GLU A 202 -32.23 38.82 -12.12
N LEU A 203 -33.20 38.10 -11.57
CA LEU A 203 -34.34 38.68 -10.86
C LEU A 203 -34.13 38.50 -9.36
N LEU A 204 -33.93 39.59 -8.63
CA LEU A 204 -33.75 39.55 -7.17
C LEU A 204 -35.03 40.02 -6.49
N VAL A 205 -35.59 39.21 -5.59
CA VAL A 205 -36.80 39.56 -4.84
C VAL A 205 -36.40 40.24 -3.54
N VAL A 206 -37.00 41.40 -3.25
CA VAL A 206 -36.66 42.19 -2.06
C VAL A 206 -37.39 41.63 -0.84
N VAL A 207 -36.62 41.22 0.16
CA VAL A 207 -37.12 40.80 1.48
C VAL A 207 -37.27 42.00 2.38
N ASP A 208 -36.19 42.78 2.56
CA ASP A 208 -36.20 43.95 3.44
C ASP A 208 -35.18 44.99 2.99
N ARG A 209 -35.37 46.23 3.46
CA ARG A 209 -34.47 47.38 3.20
C ARG A 209 -34.00 47.91 4.54
N LEU A 210 -32.69 47.84 4.75
CA LEU A 210 -32.07 48.04 6.06
C LEU A 210 -30.90 49.01 5.97
N THR A 211 -30.42 49.45 7.13
CA THR A 211 -29.21 50.26 7.27
C THR A 211 -28.24 49.50 8.17
N ILE A 212 -26.95 49.56 7.86
CA ILE A 212 -25.92 48.83 8.62
C ILE A 212 -25.74 49.49 9.98
N GLU A 213 -26.41 48.95 11.00
CA GLU A 213 -26.39 49.42 12.38
C GLU A 213 -26.47 48.23 13.35
N GLN A 214 -25.67 48.26 14.43
CA GLN A 214 -25.66 47.18 15.43
C GLN A 214 -27.03 46.99 16.11
N ALA A 215 -27.79 48.07 16.30
CA ALA A 215 -29.14 48.00 16.85
C ALA A 215 -30.11 47.18 15.98
N GLN A 216 -29.84 47.04 14.68
CA GLN A 216 -30.68 46.31 13.73
C GLN A 216 -30.27 44.83 13.57
N ARG A 217 -29.28 44.32 14.32
CA ARG A 217 -28.76 42.93 14.19
C ARG A 217 -29.87 41.87 14.11
N GLY A 218 -30.87 41.93 14.99
CA GLY A 218 -31.98 40.97 15.00
C GLY A 218 -32.82 41.00 13.73
N ARG A 219 -33.13 42.19 13.22
CA ARG A 219 -33.90 42.37 11.98
C ARG A 219 -33.09 41.96 10.74
N ILE A 220 -31.79 42.25 10.72
CA ILE A 220 -30.90 41.78 9.66
C ILE A 220 -30.91 40.25 9.62
N ALA A 221 -30.74 39.59 10.77
CA ALA A 221 -30.75 38.13 10.85
C ALA A 221 -32.08 37.52 10.39
N GLU A 222 -33.23 38.10 10.79
CA GLU A 222 -34.55 37.65 10.34
C GLU A 222 -34.74 37.75 8.82
N SER A 223 -34.33 38.90 8.25
CA SER A 223 -34.41 39.14 6.80
C SER A 223 -33.47 38.23 6.01
N VAL A 224 -32.26 37.99 6.50
CA VAL A 224 -31.31 37.04 5.89
C VAL A 224 -31.86 35.61 5.97
N GLY A 225 -32.41 35.20 7.10
CA GLY A 225 -33.02 33.87 7.25
C GLY A 225 -34.22 33.66 6.32
N THR A 226 -35.01 34.70 6.09
CA THR A 226 -36.10 34.68 5.11
C THR A 226 -35.56 34.59 3.67
N ALA A 227 -34.53 35.37 3.34
CA ALA A 227 -33.88 35.31 2.03
C ALA A 227 -33.33 33.91 1.72
N PHE A 228 -32.64 33.27 2.67
CA PHE A 228 -32.16 31.90 2.47
C PHE A 228 -33.32 30.91 2.28
N ARG A 229 -34.39 31.00 3.07
CA ARG A 229 -35.53 30.08 2.95
C ARG A 229 -36.21 30.17 1.59
N GLU A 230 -36.52 31.39 1.15
CA GLU A 230 -37.25 31.61 -0.11
C GLU A 230 -36.33 31.52 -1.34
N GLY A 231 -35.02 31.75 -1.16
CA GLY A 231 -33.97 31.68 -2.18
C GLY A 231 -33.36 30.30 -2.39
N ASP A 232 -33.92 29.23 -1.81
CA ASP A 232 -33.35 27.87 -1.84
C ASP A 232 -31.87 27.85 -1.38
N GLY A 233 -31.61 28.54 -0.27
CA GLY A 233 -30.29 28.67 0.35
C GLY A 233 -29.42 29.79 -0.21
N ASP A 234 -29.89 30.63 -1.14
CA ASP A 234 -29.13 31.78 -1.67
C ASP A 234 -29.63 33.12 -1.09
N CYS A 235 -28.71 34.00 -0.69
CA CYS A 235 -29.01 35.35 -0.22
C CYS A 235 -28.07 36.35 -0.91
N ILE A 236 -28.61 37.46 -1.38
CA ILE A 236 -27.85 38.53 -2.03
C ILE A 236 -28.14 39.84 -1.31
N ALA A 237 -27.11 40.47 -0.75
CA ALA A 237 -27.19 41.81 -0.20
C ALA A 237 -26.75 42.83 -1.25
N VAL A 238 -27.64 43.77 -1.55
CA VAL A 238 -27.42 44.84 -2.52
C VAL A 238 -27.08 46.12 -1.75
N LEU A 239 -25.79 46.47 -1.68
CA LEU A 239 -25.33 47.67 -0.98
C LEU A 239 -25.42 48.88 -1.91
N VAL A 240 -26.01 49.97 -1.40
CA VAL A 240 -26.16 51.23 -2.11
C VAL A 240 -25.05 52.18 -1.65
N GLU A 241 -24.02 52.32 -2.48
CA GLU A 241 -22.86 53.19 -2.21
C GLU A 241 -22.90 54.44 -3.11
N SER A 242 -22.14 55.47 -2.76
CA SER A 242 -22.08 56.72 -3.56
C SER A 242 -21.48 56.53 -4.96
N THR A 243 -20.70 55.46 -5.15
CA THR A 243 -20.02 55.10 -6.41
C THR A 243 -20.79 54.06 -7.24
N GLY A 244 -21.96 53.61 -6.78
CA GLY A 244 -22.79 52.61 -7.46
C GLY A 244 -23.30 51.52 -6.52
N THR A 245 -23.74 50.41 -7.10
CA THR A 245 -24.31 49.27 -6.37
C THR A 245 -23.30 48.14 -6.25
N ARG A 246 -23.04 47.65 -5.04
CA ARG A 246 -22.18 46.48 -4.79
C ARG A 246 -23.01 45.28 -4.34
N LEU A 247 -22.84 44.14 -5.00
CA LEU A 247 -23.53 42.89 -4.68
C LEU A 247 -22.65 41.99 -3.81
N LEU A 248 -23.16 41.62 -2.64
CA LEU A 248 -22.57 40.58 -1.81
C LEU A 248 -23.45 39.34 -1.88
N ARG A 249 -22.89 38.24 -2.41
CA ARG A 249 -23.58 36.97 -2.60
C ARG A 249 -23.17 35.97 -1.54
N PHE A 250 -24.16 35.30 -0.98
CA PHE A 250 -24.06 34.31 0.09
C PHE A 250 -24.87 33.07 -0.25
N THR A 251 -24.44 31.90 0.22
CA THR A 251 -25.17 30.64 0.01
C THR A 251 -24.95 29.66 1.15
N GLU A 252 -26.02 28.98 1.60
CA GLU A 252 -25.97 27.91 2.62
C GLU A 252 -25.36 26.60 2.08
N ARG A 253 -25.00 26.58 0.80
CA ARG A 253 -24.44 25.41 0.10
C ARG A 253 -22.91 25.47 0.06
N PHE A 254 -22.29 24.31 -0.15
CA PHE A 254 -20.85 24.23 -0.42
C PHE A 254 -20.56 24.59 -1.89
N GLU A 255 -20.88 25.82 -2.26
CA GLU A 255 -20.87 26.36 -3.62
C GLU A 255 -20.27 27.78 -3.63
N CYS A 256 -19.60 28.14 -4.72
CA CYS A 256 -19.15 29.52 -4.89
C CYS A 256 -20.37 30.40 -5.24
N PRO A 257 -20.77 31.37 -4.41
CA PRO A 257 -21.93 32.19 -4.70
C PRO A 257 -21.70 33.19 -5.84
N ASN A 258 -20.45 33.39 -6.27
CA ASN A 258 -20.11 34.28 -7.39
C ASN A 258 -20.15 33.58 -8.75
N ASP A 259 -19.66 32.34 -8.81
CA ASP A 259 -19.43 31.63 -10.09
C ASP A 259 -20.22 30.33 -10.22
N GLY A 260 -20.95 29.91 -9.18
CA GLY A 260 -21.75 28.67 -9.16
C GLY A 260 -20.92 27.38 -9.11
N TYR A 261 -19.60 27.46 -8.90
CA TYR A 261 -18.77 26.26 -8.76
C TYR A 261 -19.16 25.48 -7.50
N ARG A 262 -19.61 24.23 -7.68
CA ARG A 262 -19.99 23.33 -6.58
C ARG A 262 -18.84 22.38 -6.23
N ALA A 263 -18.58 22.24 -4.93
CA ALA A 263 -17.64 21.26 -4.42
C ALA A 263 -18.32 20.35 -3.38
N PRO A 264 -17.87 19.10 -3.22
CA PRO A 264 -18.30 18.27 -2.11
C PRO A 264 -17.79 18.84 -0.79
N ALA A 265 -18.64 18.84 0.25
CA ALA A 265 -18.20 19.21 1.58
C ALA A 265 -17.07 18.28 2.08
N PRO A 266 -16.01 18.82 2.70
CA PRO A 266 -14.92 18.02 3.26
C PRO A 266 -15.45 16.97 4.24
N SER A 267 -15.09 15.72 4.00
CA SER A 267 -15.44 14.59 4.86
C SER A 267 -14.32 13.55 4.83
N PRO A 268 -14.13 12.71 5.86
CA PRO A 268 -13.04 11.75 5.85
C PRO A 268 -13.11 10.75 4.69
N GLN A 269 -14.30 10.49 4.15
CA GLN A 269 -14.51 9.63 2.99
C GLN A 269 -14.03 10.27 1.68
N LEU A 270 -14.12 11.60 1.55
CA LEU A 270 -13.61 12.35 0.39
C LEU A 270 -12.09 12.17 0.23
N PHE A 271 -11.37 12.01 1.34
CA PHE A 271 -9.91 11.85 1.36
C PHE A 271 -9.46 10.37 1.33
N SER A 272 -10.40 9.42 1.19
CA SER A 272 -10.10 7.99 1.12
C SER A 272 -10.04 7.49 -0.31
N PHE A 273 -8.86 7.05 -0.75
CA PHE A 273 -8.71 6.36 -2.04
C PHE A 273 -9.26 4.91 -2.03
N ASN A 274 -9.73 4.41 -0.88
CA ASN A 274 -10.46 3.14 -0.79
C ASN A 274 -11.98 3.34 -0.90
N ASN A 275 -12.46 4.58 -0.91
CA ASN A 275 -13.88 4.91 -1.03
C ASN A 275 -14.15 5.54 -2.41
N PRO A 276 -15.19 5.12 -3.16
CA PRO A 276 -15.53 5.70 -4.46
C PRO A 276 -15.76 7.23 -4.46
N ARG A 277 -16.14 7.82 -3.31
CA ARG A 277 -16.28 9.27 -3.17
C ARG A 277 -14.95 10.01 -3.33
N GLY A 278 -13.86 9.45 -2.81
CA GLY A 278 -12.53 10.06 -2.85
C GLY A 278 -11.59 9.49 -3.90
N ALA A 279 -11.81 8.24 -4.31
CA ALA A 279 -10.92 7.53 -5.23
C ALA A 279 -10.95 8.10 -6.65
N CYS A 280 -9.78 8.28 -7.24
CA CYS A 280 -9.62 8.60 -8.66
C CYS A 280 -10.35 7.54 -9.51
N GLU A 281 -11.17 8.00 -10.46
CA GLU A 281 -12.01 7.14 -11.29
C GLU A 281 -11.20 6.33 -12.30
N THR A 282 -10.16 6.91 -12.90
CA THR A 282 -9.30 6.24 -13.88
C THR A 282 -8.57 5.03 -13.28
N CYS A 283 -7.96 5.22 -12.11
CA CYS A 283 -7.18 4.17 -11.45
C CYS A 283 -7.92 3.49 -10.30
N ASN A 284 -9.19 3.80 -10.04
CA ASN A 284 -9.97 3.26 -8.91
C ASN A 284 -9.20 3.27 -7.57
N GLY A 285 -8.47 4.36 -7.30
CA GLY A 285 -7.68 4.54 -6.08
C GLY A 285 -6.36 3.74 -6.00
N PHE A 286 -5.92 3.07 -7.06
CA PHE A 286 -4.63 2.36 -7.07
C PHE A 286 -3.42 3.30 -7.25
N GLY A 287 -3.62 4.50 -7.81
CA GLY A 287 -2.56 5.46 -8.16
C GLY A 287 -1.75 5.08 -9.41
N ALA A 288 -1.97 3.87 -9.93
CA ALA A 288 -1.33 3.36 -11.12
C ALA A 288 -2.35 2.66 -12.01
N VAL A 289 -2.08 2.67 -13.32
CA VAL A 289 -2.81 1.91 -14.33
C VAL A 289 -1.88 0.87 -14.94
N LEU A 290 -2.44 -0.28 -15.31
CA LEU A 290 -1.67 -1.30 -16.02
C LEU A 290 -1.65 -0.94 -17.50
N THR A 291 -0.45 -0.79 -18.06
CA THR A 291 -0.25 -0.49 -19.48
C THR A 291 0.65 -1.52 -20.11
N TYR A 292 0.46 -1.79 -21.41
CA TYR A 292 1.36 -2.65 -22.15
C TYR A 292 2.74 -2.03 -22.31
N ASP A 293 3.77 -2.82 -22.05
CA ASP A 293 5.17 -2.39 -22.04
C ASP A 293 5.92 -3.03 -23.21
N GLU A 294 6.57 -2.20 -24.04
CA GLU A 294 7.33 -2.69 -25.20
C GLU A 294 8.45 -3.66 -24.78
N SER A 295 9.11 -3.39 -23.65
CA SER A 295 10.21 -4.26 -23.17
C SER A 295 9.73 -5.66 -22.78
N LEU A 296 8.47 -5.80 -22.36
CA LEU A 296 7.87 -7.10 -22.05
C LEU A 296 7.35 -7.79 -23.33
N ILE A 297 6.82 -7.02 -24.28
CA ILE A 297 6.34 -7.53 -25.57
C ILE A 297 7.52 -8.00 -26.43
N VAL A 298 8.62 -7.26 -26.43
CA VAL A 298 9.85 -7.49 -27.17
C VAL A 298 11.03 -7.62 -26.20
N PRO A 299 11.16 -8.77 -25.51
CA PRO A 299 12.19 -8.98 -24.49
C PRO A 299 13.61 -9.07 -25.07
N ALA A 300 13.72 -9.42 -26.35
CA ALA A 300 14.99 -9.52 -27.08
C ALA A 300 14.91 -8.67 -28.35
N PRO A 301 15.24 -7.38 -28.25
CA PRO A 301 15.29 -6.48 -29.40
C PRO A 301 16.28 -6.92 -30.49
N GLU A 302 17.18 -7.83 -30.15
CA GLU A 302 18.19 -8.44 -31.01
C GLU A 302 17.62 -9.48 -31.98
N ARG A 303 16.47 -10.07 -31.65
CA ARG A 303 15.79 -11.05 -32.51
C ARG A 303 15.09 -10.36 -33.68
N SER A 304 15.05 -11.04 -34.82
CA SER A 304 14.29 -10.59 -35.98
C SER A 304 12.77 -10.78 -35.78
N LEU A 305 11.96 -10.12 -36.61
CA LEU A 305 10.51 -10.39 -36.62
C LEU A 305 10.23 -11.86 -37.01
N ARG A 306 11.03 -12.41 -37.94
CA ARG A 306 10.98 -13.83 -38.30
C ARG A 306 11.22 -14.70 -37.09
N ASP A 307 12.22 -14.42 -36.27
CA ASP A 307 12.61 -15.26 -35.12
C ASP A 307 11.76 -15.01 -33.87
N GLY A 308 10.68 -14.23 -34.00
CA GLY A 308 9.71 -14.04 -32.94
C GLY A 308 10.06 -12.93 -31.96
N ALA A 309 10.58 -11.80 -32.45
CA ALA A 309 10.79 -10.61 -31.64
C ALA A 309 9.54 -10.18 -30.84
N ILE A 310 8.34 -10.30 -31.44
CA ILE A 310 7.06 -10.02 -30.78
C ILE A 310 6.58 -11.28 -30.06
N ASP A 311 6.94 -11.40 -28.78
CA ASP A 311 6.71 -12.62 -27.98
C ASP A 311 5.24 -13.06 -27.87
N PRO A 312 4.22 -12.19 -27.72
CA PRO A 312 2.84 -12.66 -27.66
C PRO A 312 2.42 -13.50 -28.86
N TRP A 313 2.99 -13.28 -30.04
CA TRP A 313 2.67 -14.01 -31.27
C TRP A 313 3.57 -15.23 -31.51
N THR A 314 4.49 -15.56 -30.59
CA THR A 314 5.26 -16.81 -30.63
C THR A 314 4.50 -17.99 -30.02
N LYS A 315 3.42 -17.73 -29.28
CA LYS A 315 2.67 -18.79 -28.61
C LYS A 315 1.89 -19.61 -29.64
N PRO A 316 1.84 -20.95 -29.53
CA PRO A 316 1.23 -21.83 -30.55
C PRO A 316 -0.21 -21.44 -30.94
N ARG A 317 -0.98 -20.91 -29.98
CA ARG A 317 -2.35 -20.45 -30.20
C ARG A 317 -2.45 -19.30 -31.23
N TYR A 318 -1.39 -18.52 -31.39
CA TYR A 318 -1.38 -17.30 -32.18
C TYR A 318 -0.51 -17.42 -33.45
N ASP A 319 -0.12 -18.63 -33.85
CA ASP A 319 0.66 -18.88 -35.07
C ASP A 319 0.04 -18.23 -36.34
N GLY A 320 -1.29 -18.22 -36.42
CA GLY A 320 -2.01 -17.54 -37.51
C GLY A 320 -1.70 -16.04 -37.59
N ARG A 321 -1.46 -15.37 -36.46
CA ARG A 321 -1.08 -13.94 -36.41
C ARG A 321 0.32 -13.71 -36.95
N ARG A 322 1.25 -14.66 -36.75
CA ARG A 322 2.61 -14.58 -37.30
C ARG A 322 2.62 -14.62 -38.83
N ARG A 323 1.69 -15.39 -39.43
CA ARG A 323 1.48 -15.40 -40.89
C ARG A 323 0.97 -14.04 -41.39
N THR A 324 -0.05 -13.49 -40.73
CA THR A 324 -0.57 -12.14 -41.05
C THR A 324 0.50 -11.06 -40.90
N LEU A 325 1.36 -11.15 -39.88
CA LEU A 325 2.50 -10.25 -39.69
C LEU A 325 3.48 -10.33 -40.88
N ALA A 326 3.87 -11.53 -41.30
CA ALA A 326 4.79 -11.71 -42.43
C ALA A 326 4.21 -11.14 -43.73
N GLU A 327 2.93 -11.39 -44.01
CA GLU A 327 2.23 -10.83 -45.18
C GLU A 327 2.17 -9.29 -45.14
N PHE A 328 1.91 -8.73 -43.96
CA PHE A 328 1.86 -7.28 -43.74
C PHE A 328 3.23 -6.64 -43.93
N CYS A 329 4.28 -7.20 -43.33
CA CYS A 329 5.65 -6.71 -43.50
C CYS A 329 6.08 -6.68 -44.96
N ARG A 330 5.74 -7.74 -45.72
CA ARG A 330 5.99 -7.79 -47.17
C ARG A 330 5.27 -6.67 -47.94
N LYS A 331 4.02 -6.37 -47.58
CA LYS A 331 3.20 -5.35 -48.26
C LYS A 331 3.68 -3.92 -47.98
N GLU A 332 4.10 -3.64 -46.75
CA GLU A 332 4.49 -2.30 -46.30
C GLU A 332 6.01 -2.06 -46.36
N GLY A 333 6.79 -3.01 -46.88
CA GLY A 333 8.24 -2.87 -47.02
C GLY A 333 9.01 -2.93 -45.69
N ILE A 334 8.43 -3.53 -44.65
CA ILE A 334 9.08 -3.67 -43.34
C ILE A 334 10.04 -4.88 -43.37
N PRO A 335 11.34 -4.71 -43.09
CA PRO A 335 12.29 -5.82 -43.09
C PRO A 335 11.93 -6.89 -42.06
N PHE A 336 11.56 -8.09 -42.51
CA PHE A 336 11.11 -9.17 -41.63
C PHE A 336 12.28 -9.91 -40.96
N ASP A 337 13.43 -9.93 -41.60
CA ASP A 337 14.66 -10.59 -41.14
C ASP A 337 15.57 -9.66 -40.33
N ALA A 338 15.25 -8.37 -40.22
CA ALA A 338 16.03 -7.43 -39.43
C ALA A 338 15.69 -7.55 -37.93
N PRO A 339 16.69 -7.40 -37.04
CA PRO A 339 16.46 -7.25 -35.60
C PRO A 339 15.47 -6.13 -35.28
N TRP A 340 14.65 -6.28 -34.23
CA TRP A 340 13.70 -5.24 -33.80
C TRP A 340 14.39 -3.89 -33.58
N ARG A 341 15.58 -3.87 -32.96
CA ARG A 341 16.37 -2.67 -32.73
C ARG A 341 16.80 -1.93 -34.00
N ALA A 342 16.92 -2.66 -35.12
CA ALA A 342 17.34 -2.11 -36.41
C ALA A 342 16.15 -1.55 -37.22
N LEU A 343 14.90 -1.78 -36.78
CA LEU A 343 13.72 -1.23 -37.43
C LEU A 343 13.59 0.27 -37.15
N SER A 344 13.15 1.02 -38.16
CA SER A 344 12.83 2.43 -38.01
C SER A 344 11.73 2.64 -36.95
N ALA A 345 11.72 3.82 -36.30
CA ALA A 345 10.70 4.14 -35.32
C ALA A 345 9.28 4.07 -35.91
N ALA A 346 9.10 4.49 -37.17
CA ALA A 346 7.83 4.39 -37.88
C ALA A 346 7.38 2.93 -38.10
N HIS A 347 8.30 2.02 -38.44
CA HIS A 347 7.98 0.60 -38.56
C HIS A 347 7.56 0.01 -37.21
N ARG A 348 8.30 0.29 -36.14
CA ARG A 348 7.96 -0.18 -34.79
C ARG A 348 6.59 0.33 -34.34
N GLU A 349 6.33 1.62 -34.50
CA GLU A 349 5.03 2.22 -34.14
C GLU A 349 3.87 1.58 -34.91
N THR A 350 4.07 1.31 -36.20
CA THR A 350 3.06 0.64 -37.04
C THR A 350 2.78 -0.79 -36.53
N LEU A 351 3.80 -1.55 -36.19
CA LEU A 351 3.67 -2.91 -35.67
C LEU A 351 3.04 -2.94 -34.26
N LEU A 352 3.31 -1.92 -33.44
CA LEU A 352 2.76 -1.80 -32.10
C LEU A 352 1.30 -1.35 -32.10
N ARG A 353 0.94 -0.29 -32.85
CA ARG A 353 -0.31 0.46 -32.60
C ARG A 353 -1.32 0.51 -33.74
N ARG A 354 -1.02 -0.01 -34.94
CA ARG A 354 -1.94 0.10 -36.09
C ARG A 354 -3.31 -0.53 -35.82
N THR A 355 -4.37 0.21 -36.09
CA THR A 355 -5.78 -0.22 -36.00
C THR A 355 -6.41 -0.31 -37.39
N GLY A 356 -6.14 -1.35 -38.16
CA GLY A 356 -6.66 -1.53 -39.53
C GLY A 356 -7.42 -2.85 -39.74
N ARG A 357 -8.31 -2.90 -40.75
CA ARG A 357 -9.13 -4.09 -41.11
C ARG A 357 -8.35 -5.26 -41.77
N GLY A 358 -7.02 -5.27 -41.73
CA GLY A 358 -6.20 -6.35 -42.34
C GLY A 358 -5.02 -6.78 -41.45
N PHE A 359 -4.33 -5.82 -40.86
CA PHE A 359 -3.35 -6.05 -39.81
C PHE A 359 -3.68 -5.19 -38.60
N ARG A 360 -3.67 -5.82 -37.43
CA ARG A 360 -3.87 -5.17 -36.15
C ARG A 360 -2.57 -5.30 -35.38
N GLY A 361 -2.02 -4.15 -34.96
CA GLY A 361 -0.80 -4.09 -34.18
C GLY A 361 -0.93 -4.85 -32.85
N ILE A 362 0.20 -5.16 -32.24
CA ILE A 362 0.21 -6.02 -31.06
C ILE A 362 -0.52 -5.40 -29.86
N ILE A 363 -0.42 -4.09 -29.63
CA ILE A 363 -1.11 -3.42 -28.53
C ILE A 363 -2.64 -3.49 -28.73
N PRO A 364 -3.22 -3.05 -29.86
CA PRO A 364 -4.65 -3.25 -30.10
C PRO A 364 -5.10 -4.71 -29.99
N PHE A 365 -4.30 -5.67 -30.48
CA PHE A 365 -4.60 -7.10 -30.33
C PHE A 365 -4.69 -7.53 -28.86
N LEU A 366 -3.75 -7.09 -28.01
CA LEU A 366 -3.78 -7.37 -26.58
C LEU A 366 -4.97 -6.66 -25.89
N THR A 367 -5.27 -5.42 -26.29
CA THR A 367 -6.44 -4.68 -25.83
C THR A 367 -7.75 -5.41 -26.16
N ASP A 368 -7.91 -5.95 -27.36
CA ASP A 368 -9.12 -6.73 -27.70
C ASP A 368 -9.29 -7.99 -26.85
N LEU A 369 -8.16 -8.62 -26.49
CA LEU A 369 -8.18 -9.80 -25.62
C LEU A 369 -8.65 -9.45 -24.21
N GLU A 370 -8.65 -8.17 -23.82
CA GLU A 370 -9.14 -7.75 -22.50
C GLU A 370 -10.62 -8.04 -22.28
N GLU A 371 -11.43 -8.05 -23.33
CA GLU A 371 -12.85 -8.46 -23.27
C GLU A 371 -13.02 -9.91 -22.76
N LYS A 372 -11.97 -10.72 -22.91
CA LYS A 372 -11.93 -12.14 -22.49
C LYS A 372 -11.23 -12.35 -21.16
N ARG A 373 -10.98 -11.28 -20.38
CA ARG A 373 -10.33 -11.35 -19.05
C ARG A 373 -11.06 -12.21 -18.02
N TYR A 374 -12.34 -12.51 -18.23
CA TYR A 374 -13.07 -13.49 -17.41
C TYR A 374 -12.44 -14.90 -17.50
N LYS A 375 -11.68 -15.21 -18.56
CA LYS A 375 -10.91 -16.46 -18.67
C LYS A 375 -9.57 -16.32 -17.96
N GLN A 376 -9.35 -17.13 -16.93
CA GLN A 376 -8.14 -17.06 -16.08
C GLN A 376 -6.83 -17.09 -16.89
N TYR A 377 -6.71 -17.98 -17.87
CA TYR A 377 -5.49 -18.08 -18.67
C TYR A 377 -5.24 -16.84 -19.55
N ILE A 378 -6.29 -16.15 -20.02
CA ILE A 378 -6.15 -14.87 -20.74
C ILE A 378 -5.67 -13.79 -19.77
N ARG A 379 -6.26 -13.73 -18.58
CA ARG A 379 -5.86 -12.77 -17.54
C ARG A 379 -4.38 -12.92 -17.18
N VAL A 380 -3.90 -14.15 -17.01
CA VAL A 380 -2.48 -14.44 -16.76
C VAL A 380 -1.62 -14.03 -17.95
N PHE A 381 -2.01 -14.43 -19.17
CA PHE A 381 -1.29 -14.09 -20.40
C PHE A 381 -1.11 -12.57 -20.57
N LEU A 382 -2.18 -11.79 -20.46
CA LEU A 382 -2.12 -10.32 -20.62
C LEU A 382 -1.22 -9.67 -19.56
N ARG A 383 -1.30 -10.14 -18.31
CA ARG A 383 -0.53 -9.59 -17.20
C ARG A 383 0.99 -9.71 -17.42
N GLN A 384 1.46 -10.72 -18.15
CA GLN A 384 2.88 -10.90 -18.49
C GLN A 384 3.46 -9.76 -19.33
N TYR A 385 2.62 -8.98 -20.00
CA TYR A 385 3.01 -7.89 -20.90
C TYR A 385 2.63 -6.50 -20.38
N GLN A 386 2.14 -6.41 -19.14
CA GLN A 386 1.70 -5.15 -18.55
C GLN A 386 2.65 -4.73 -17.42
N THR A 387 3.03 -3.46 -17.39
CA THR A 387 3.68 -2.83 -16.23
C THR A 387 2.71 -1.84 -15.58
N ALA A 388 2.88 -1.62 -14.27
CA ALA A 388 2.15 -0.56 -13.58
C ALA A 388 2.83 0.77 -13.90
N GLN A 389 2.09 1.69 -14.51
CA GLN A 389 2.51 3.06 -14.76
C GLN A 389 1.70 4.00 -13.89
N GLU A 390 2.31 5.12 -13.51
CA GLU A 390 1.62 6.16 -12.74
C GLU A 390 0.37 6.62 -13.47
N CYS A 391 -0.73 6.83 -12.74
CA CYS A 391 -1.98 7.26 -13.34
C CYS A 391 -1.86 8.69 -13.88
N GLY A 392 -2.07 8.89 -15.18
CA GLY A 392 -2.01 10.22 -15.80
C GLY A 392 -3.11 11.20 -15.36
N THR A 393 -4.17 10.75 -14.70
CA THR A 393 -5.25 11.62 -14.20
C THR A 393 -4.97 12.17 -12.81
N CYS A 394 -4.51 11.32 -11.88
CA CYS A 394 -4.28 11.71 -10.49
C CYS A 394 -2.80 11.85 -10.13
N HIS A 395 -1.89 11.56 -11.06
CA HIS A 395 -0.43 11.63 -10.88
C HIS A 395 0.02 10.90 -9.61
N GLY A 396 -0.44 9.66 -9.44
CA GLY A 396 -0.10 8.82 -8.29
C GLY A 396 -0.83 9.15 -6.98
N SER A 397 -1.51 10.29 -6.86
CA SER A 397 -2.19 10.73 -5.61
C SER A 397 -3.37 9.86 -5.19
N ARG A 398 -3.92 9.06 -6.11
CA ARG A 398 -5.05 8.12 -5.91
C ARG A 398 -6.40 8.79 -5.67
N LEU A 399 -6.44 10.12 -5.53
CA LEU A 399 -7.63 10.87 -5.18
C LEU A 399 -8.24 11.60 -6.38
N LYS A 400 -9.50 11.99 -6.25
CA LYS A 400 -10.17 12.88 -7.21
C LYS A 400 -9.71 14.34 -7.04
N PRO A 401 -9.79 15.17 -8.09
CA PRO A 401 -9.41 16.59 -8.03
C PRO A 401 -10.10 17.36 -6.91
N GLU A 402 -11.36 17.06 -6.60
CA GLU A 402 -12.14 17.73 -5.56
C GLU A 402 -11.52 17.54 -4.17
N ALA A 403 -10.97 16.35 -3.89
CA ALA A 403 -10.27 16.07 -2.64
C ALA A 403 -8.91 16.79 -2.58
N LEU A 404 -8.22 16.91 -3.73
CA LEU A 404 -6.93 17.60 -3.83
C LEU A 404 -7.06 19.13 -3.74
N ASN A 405 -8.25 19.66 -4.02
CA ASN A 405 -8.56 21.08 -3.89
C ASN A 405 -8.71 21.54 -2.43
N VAL A 406 -8.86 20.61 -1.48
CA VAL A 406 -8.90 20.92 -0.05
C VAL A 406 -7.49 21.00 0.50
N ARG A 407 -7.12 22.15 1.08
CA ARG A 407 -5.75 22.45 1.52
C ARG A 407 -5.68 22.86 2.98
N ILE A 408 -4.57 22.48 3.63
CA ILE A 408 -4.14 22.99 4.95
C ILE A 408 -2.78 23.63 4.76
N ALA A 409 -2.61 24.88 5.20
CA ALA A 409 -1.38 25.66 5.00
C ALA A 409 -0.88 25.60 3.54
N GLY A 410 -1.81 25.71 2.58
CA GLY A 410 -1.52 25.68 1.15
C GLY A 410 -1.21 24.31 0.55
N ARG A 411 -1.24 23.21 1.32
CA ARG A 411 -0.95 21.85 0.82
C ARG A 411 -2.17 20.93 0.82
N SER A 412 -2.29 20.09 -0.19
CA SER A 412 -3.28 19.00 -0.24
C SER A 412 -2.82 17.80 0.58
N ILE A 413 -3.76 16.91 0.95
CA ILE A 413 -3.44 15.69 1.68
C ILE A 413 -2.45 14.80 0.92
N ALA A 414 -2.54 14.78 -0.42
CA ALA A 414 -1.64 14.00 -1.26
C ALA A 414 -0.22 14.54 -1.18
N GLU A 415 -0.03 15.86 -1.30
CA GLU A 415 1.28 16.51 -1.20
C GLU A 415 1.95 16.23 0.16
N VAL A 416 1.18 16.25 1.25
CA VAL A 416 1.70 15.93 2.60
C VAL A 416 2.00 14.43 2.75
N ALA A 417 1.17 13.55 2.19
CA ALA A 417 1.43 12.11 2.19
C ALA A 417 2.63 11.69 1.32
N SER A 418 3.02 12.53 0.35
CA SER A 418 4.22 12.34 -0.49
C SER A 418 5.51 12.73 0.22
N LEU A 419 5.45 13.46 1.33
CA LEU A 419 6.65 13.79 2.10
C LEU A 419 7.28 12.52 2.67
N THR A 420 8.60 12.54 2.77
CA THR A 420 9.33 11.55 3.56
C THR A 420 8.93 11.69 5.03
N ILE A 421 8.97 10.61 5.80
CA ILE A 421 8.52 10.59 7.21
C ILE A 421 9.19 11.68 8.05
N ASP A 422 10.49 11.95 7.85
CA ASP A 422 11.20 13.06 8.51
C ASP A 422 10.63 14.44 8.15
N ARG A 423 10.36 14.69 6.86
CA ARG A 423 9.74 15.93 6.38
C ARG A 423 8.29 16.06 6.81
N LEU A 424 7.58 14.94 6.95
CA LEU A 424 6.22 14.92 7.48
C LEU A 424 6.18 15.32 8.96
N LEU A 425 7.12 14.82 9.76
CA LEU A 425 7.26 15.25 11.16
C LEU A 425 7.56 16.75 11.26
N ALA A 426 8.52 17.25 10.48
CA ALA A 426 8.82 18.68 10.43
C ALA A 426 7.59 19.51 10.03
N TRP A 427 6.84 19.05 9.01
CA TRP A 427 5.61 19.72 8.61
C TRP A 427 4.55 19.76 9.72
N MET A 428 4.37 18.66 10.48
CA MET A 428 3.44 18.62 11.62
C MET A 428 3.84 19.57 12.75
N ASP A 429 5.15 19.81 12.93
CA ASP A 429 5.69 20.70 13.97
C ASP A 429 5.64 22.18 13.55
N GLU A 430 5.73 22.47 12.26
CA GLU A 430 5.82 23.83 11.72
C GLU A 430 4.49 24.39 11.20
N VAL A 431 3.45 23.54 11.03
CA VAL A 431 2.18 23.96 10.42
C VAL A 431 1.54 25.09 11.21
N GLN A 432 1.30 26.21 10.52
CA GLN A 432 0.67 27.38 11.10
C GLN A 432 -0.85 27.25 11.00
N LEU A 433 -1.51 27.22 12.15
CA LEU A 433 -2.96 27.11 12.29
C LEU A 433 -3.49 28.31 13.07
N THR A 434 -4.71 28.74 12.76
CA THR A 434 -5.42 29.71 13.60
C THR A 434 -5.69 29.11 14.99
N PRO A 435 -5.94 29.93 16.04
CA PRO A 435 -6.22 29.41 17.38
C PRO A 435 -7.36 28.37 17.42
N PHE A 436 -8.44 28.61 16.67
CA PHE A 436 -9.56 27.69 16.55
C PHE A 436 -9.18 26.38 15.85
N GLU A 437 -8.48 26.47 14.71
CA GLU A 437 -8.01 25.26 13.99
C GLU A 437 -7.05 24.44 14.85
N ALA A 438 -6.17 25.10 15.61
CA ALA A 438 -5.23 24.45 16.51
C ALA A 438 -5.95 23.67 17.63
N GLU A 439 -7.02 24.24 18.21
CA GLU A 439 -7.84 23.57 19.21
C GLU A 439 -8.53 22.31 18.63
N VAL A 440 -9.17 22.44 17.47
CA VAL A 440 -9.83 21.31 16.78
C VAL A 440 -8.82 20.23 16.36
N ALA A 441 -7.65 20.63 15.90
CA ALA A 441 -6.61 19.72 15.41
C ALA A 441 -5.74 19.10 16.51
N ALA A 442 -5.76 19.63 17.74
CA ALA A 442 -4.79 19.29 18.79
C ALA A 442 -4.65 17.79 19.06
N HIS A 443 -5.77 17.07 19.19
CA HIS A 443 -5.75 15.62 19.41
C HIS A 443 -5.33 14.86 18.16
N ILE A 444 -5.82 15.27 16.98
CA ILE A 444 -5.54 14.61 15.70
C ILE A 444 -4.05 14.70 15.36
N LEU A 445 -3.46 15.89 15.47
CA LEU A 445 -2.04 16.12 15.22
C LEU A 445 -1.16 15.39 16.23
N ARG A 446 -1.55 15.34 17.52
CA ARG A 446 -0.80 14.59 18.54
C ARG A 446 -0.70 13.11 18.19
N GLU A 447 -1.82 12.48 17.84
CA GLU A 447 -1.85 11.06 17.47
C GLU A 447 -1.11 10.79 16.16
N ALA A 448 -1.33 11.62 15.14
CA ALA A 448 -0.63 11.51 13.86
C ALA A 448 0.90 11.65 14.04
N ARG A 449 1.33 12.64 14.84
CA ARG A 449 2.74 12.90 15.15
C ARG A 449 3.36 11.74 15.92
N SER A 450 2.69 11.23 16.95
CA SER A 450 3.15 10.08 17.75
C SER A 450 3.46 8.88 16.85
N ARG A 451 2.51 8.50 15.99
CA ARG A 451 2.67 7.37 15.05
C ARG A 451 3.75 7.61 14.01
N THR A 452 3.83 8.83 13.49
CA THR A 452 4.88 9.22 12.54
C THR A 452 6.27 9.18 13.22
N SER A 453 6.36 9.55 14.50
CA SER A 453 7.60 9.49 15.29
C SER A 453 8.07 8.04 15.45
N PHE A 454 7.17 7.10 15.71
CA PHE A 454 7.55 5.68 15.80
C PHE A 454 8.14 5.14 14.50
N LEU A 455 7.65 5.60 13.32
CA LEU A 455 8.29 5.29 12.03
C LEU A 455 9.71 5.88 11.92
N GLY A 456 9.92 7.08 12.46
CA GLY A 456 11.24 7.68 12.56
C GLY A 456 12.18 6.87 13.46
N ASP A 457 11.68 6.44 14.63
CA ASP A 457 12.43 5.66 15.62
C ASP A 457 12.87 4.30 15.07
N VAL A 458 12.03 3.62 14.28
CA VAL A 458 12.41 2.38 13.57
C VAL A 458 13.32 2.62 12.35
N GLY A 459 13.74 3.87 12.09
CA GLY A 459 14.65 4.20 11.00
C GLY A 459 14.01 4.16 9.61
N LEU A 460 12.70 4.35 9.49
CA LEU A 460 11.97 4.40 8.22
C LEU A 460 11.76 5.85 7.73
N THR A 461 12.63 6.77 8.12
CA THR A 461 12.54 8.21 7.81
C THR A 461 12.47 8.51 6.31
N TYR A 462 13.09 7.66 5.48
CA TYR A 462 13.17 7.81 4.02
C TYR A 462 11.90 7.37 3.27
N LEU A 463 10.96 6.68 3.93
CA LEU A 463 9.72 6.26 3.30
C LEU A 463 8.72 7.41 3.22
N THR A 464 7.71 7.27 2.36
CA THR A 464 6.56 8.18 2.28
C THR A 464 5.29 7.43 2.63
N LEU A 465 4.23 8.13 3.06
CA LEU A 465 2.95 7.49 3.38
C LEU A 465 2.28 6.87 2.15
N GLN A 466 2.60 7.35 0.94
CA GLN A 466 2.08 6.83 -0.32
C GLN A 466 2.77 5.55 -0.80
N ARG A 467 3.93 5.18 -0.23
CA ARG A 467 4.66 3.96 -0.60
C ARG A 467 3.75 2.73 -0.44
N ALA A 468 3.61 1.95 -1.51
CA ALA A 468 2.79 0.74 -1.49
C ALA A 468 3.41 -0.34 -0.58
N THR A 469 2.59 -1.02 0.24
CA THR A 469 3.09 -2.03 1.18
C THR A 469 3.71 -3.24 0.47
N ARG A 470 3.22 -3.58 -0.71
CA ARG A 470 3.77 -4.66 -1.55
C ARG A 470 5.20 -4.43 -2.03
N THR A 471 5.70 -3.19 -2.00
CA THR A 471 7.06 -2.84 -2.45
C THR A 471 8.04 -2.65 -1.29
N LEU A 472 7.60 -2.97 -0.07
CA LEU A 472 8.44 -3.01 1.12
C LEU A 472 9.20 -4.34 1.18
N SER A 473 10.46 -4.27 1.59
CA SER A 473 11.23 -5.42 2.03
C SER A 473 10.62 -6.05 3.29
N GLY A 474 10.94 -7.32 3.55
CA GLY A 474 10.51 -8.01 4.78
C GLY A 474 10.85 -7.22 6.05
N GLY A 475 12.09 -6.71 6.13
CA GLY A 475 12.53 -5.88 7.27
C GLY A 475 11.78 -4.55 7.39
N GLU A 476 11.44 -3.87 6.28
CA GLU A 476 10.60 -2.66 6.34
C GLU A 476 9.19 -2.97 6.83
N ALA A 477 8.56 -4.03 6.32
CA ALA A 477 7.22 -4.45 6.75
C ALA A 477 7.19 -4.84 8.25
N GLN A 478 8.22 -5.54 8.71
CA GLN A 478 8.38 -5.91 10.11
C GLN A 478 8.51 -4.67 11.01
N ARG A 479 9.34 -3.70 10.62
CA ARG A 479 9.52 -2.44 11.36
C ARG A 479 8.27 -1.57 11.40
N ILE A 480 7.47 -1.55 10.33
CA ILE A 480 6.14 -0.91 10.35
C ILE A 480 5.23 -1.60 11.37
N THR A 481 5.20 -2.93 11.40
CA THR A 481 4.39 -3.69 12.36
C THR A 481 4.82 -3.43 13.80
N LEU A 482 6.13 -3.29 14.04
CA LEU A 482 6.68 -2.90 15.33
C LEU A 482 6.27 -1.47 15.73
N ALA A 483 6.35 -0.51 14.79
CA ALA A 483 5.90 0.86 15.03
C ALA A 483 4.40 0.92 15.36
N ASN A 484 3.57 0.13 14.70
CA ASN A 484 2.14 0.01 15.00
C ASN A 484 1.89 -0.55 16.40
N SER A 485 2.68 -1.55 16.80
CA SER A 485 2.59 -2.15 18.13
C SER A 485 2.91 -1.15 19.24
N LEU A 486 3.91 -0.29 19.02
CA LEU A 486 4.21 0.84 19.91
C LEU A 486 3.07 1.88 19.91
N GLY A 487 2.53 2.20 18.73
CA GLY A 487 1.42 3.15 18.59
C GLY A 487 0.10 2.69 19.24
N ALA A 488 -0.14 1.38 19.30
CA ALA A 488 -1.31 0.81 19.95
C ALA A 488 -1.29 0.95 21.49
N SER A 489 -0.13 1.28 22.08
CA SER A 489 0.05 1.49 23.52
C SER A 489 -0.49 0.34 24.38
N LEU A 490 -0.36 -0.89 23.89
CA LEU A 490 -0.78 -2.09 24.62
C LEU A 490 0.12 -2.34 25.84
N VAL A 491 -0.47 -2.87 26.90
CA VAL A 491 0.21 -3.26 28.15
C VAL A 491 -0.09 -4.71 28.47
N ASP A 492 0.77 -5.36 29.26
CA ASP A 492 0.66 -6.77 29.65
C ASP A 492 0.45 -7.72 28.43
N THR A 493 1.00 -7.36 27.27
CA THR A 493 0.96 -8.14 26.03
C THR A 493 2.26 -8.92 25.84
N LEU A 494 2.18 -10.10 25.23
CA LEU A 494 3.35 -10.90 24.82
C LEU A 494 3.65 -10.66 23.33
N TYR A 495 4.77 -10.04 23.03
CA TYR A 495 5.26 -9.89 21.66
C TYR A 495 6.21 -11.04 21.31
N VAL A 496 5.92 -11.75 20.22
CA VAL A 496 6.77 -12.85 19.72
C VAL A 496 7.37 -12.46 18.36
N LEU A 497 8.68 -12.35 18.27
CA LEU A 497 9.39 -11.84 17.08
C LEU A 497 10.27 -12.90 16.43
N ASP A 498 10.28 -12.94 15.09
CA ASP A 498 11.07 -13.87 14.29
C ASP A 498 12.26 -13.15 13.65
N GLU A 499 13.46 -13.40 14.16
CA GLU A 499 14.75 -12.89 13.68
C GLU A 499 14.69 -11.42 13.21
N PRO A 500 14.30 -10.47 14.08
CA PRO A 500 14.05 -9.09 13.70
C PRO A 500 15.29 -8.35 13.20
N SER A 501 16.50 -8.88 13.40
CA SER A 501 17.75 -8.35 12.85
C SER A 501 17.96 -8.65 11.36
N ILE A 502 17.20 -9.58 10.75
CA ILE A 502 17.40 -9.94 9.34
C ILE A 502 17.19 -8.75 8.41
N GLY A 503 18.13 -8.56 7.49
CA GLY A 503 18.07 -7.49 6.49
C GLY A 503 18.27 -6.08 7.05
N LEU A 504 18.57 -5.96 8.35
CA LEU A 504 19.03 -4.72 8.97
C LEU A 504 20.53 -4.55 8.81
N HIS A 505 20.94 -3.31 8.64
CA HIS A 505 22.35 -2.95 8.72
C HIS A 505 22.76 -2.89 10.20
N ALA A 506 24.00 -3.23 10.54
CA ALA A 506 24.48 -3.22 11.92
C ALA A 506 24.24 -1.89 12.65
N ARG A 507 24.35 -0.77 11.93
CA ARG A 507 24.01 0.58 12.45
C ARG A 507 22.56 0.70 12.95
N ASP A 508 21.63 0.03 12.28
CA ASP A 508 20.20 0.18 12.53
C ASP A 508 19.70 -0.84 13.58
N LEU A 509 20.49 -1.88 13.89
CA LEU A 509 20.19 -2.87 14.93
C LEU A 509 19.98 -2.22 16.31
N HIS A 510 20.83 -1.26 16.69
CA HIS A 510 20.71 -0.59 17.99
C HIS A 510 19.37 0.15 18.16
N ARG A 511 18.82 0.68 17.07
CA ARG A 511 17.50 1.33 17.07
C ARG A 511 16.38 0.32 17.32
N LEU A 512 16.44 -0.83 16.64
CA LEU A 512 15.51 -1.94 16.86
C LEU A 512 15.55 -2.38 18.34
N LEU A 513 16.75 -2.63 18.88
CA LEU A 513 16.90 -3.07 20.27
C LEU A 513 16.35 -2.04 21.25
N SER A 514 16.60 -0.75 21.03
CA SER A 514 16.04 0.33 21.83
C SER A 514 14.51 0.32 21.85
N LEU A 515 13.86 -0.06 20.75
CA LEU A 515 12.41 -0.15 20.66
C LEU A 515 11.84 -1.38 21.40
N LEU A 516 12.55 -2.51 21.34
CA LEU A 516 12.18 -3.68 22.13
C LEU A 516 12.28 -3.39 23.63
N MET A 517 13.28 -2.61 24.04
CA MET A 517 13.40 -2.13 25.43
C MET A 517 12.25 -1.20 25.81
N ARG A 518 11.83 -0.30 24.92
CA ARG A 518 10.63 0.54 25.16
C ARG A 518 9.36 -0.28 25.30
N LEU A 519 9.15 -1.30 24.45
CA LEU A 519 8.00 -2.20 24.59
C LEU A 519 7.99 -2.88 25.96
N ARG A 520 9.15 -3.35 26.43
CA ARG A 520 9.33 -3.92 27.77
C ARG A 520 9.00 -2.89 28.86
N GLU A 521 9.52 -1.66 28.76
CA GLU A 521 9.31 -0.58 29.72
C GLU A 521 7.84 -0.15 29.86
N THR A 522 7.06 -0.23 28.77
CA THR A 522 5.60 -0.04 28.79
C THR A 522 4.86 -1.16 29.54
N GLY A 523 5.55 -2.22 29.97
CA GLY A 523 4.99 -3.33 30.75
C GLY A 523 4.68 -4.58 29.94
N ASN A 524 5.21 -4.70 28.72
CA ASN A 524 5.03 -5.88 27.87
C ASN A 524 6.17 -6.89 28.04
N THR A 525 5.92 -8.12 27.60
CA THR A 525 6.94 -9.19 27.54
C THR A 525 7.35 -9.39 26.09
N VAL A 526 8.64 -9.46 25.82
CA VAL A 526 9.18 -9.64 24.46
C VAL A 526 9.90 -10.98 24.41
N LEU A 527 9.46 -11.88 23.52
CA LEU A 527 10.08 -13.14 23.22
C LEU A 527 10.56 -13.10 21.77
N MET A 528 11.86 -13.22 21.51
CA MET A 528 12.36 -13.19 20.13
C MET A 528 13.22 -14.39 19.82
N VAL A 529 13.08 -14.93 18.60
CA VAL A 529 14.04 -15.87 18.02
C VAL A 529 15.17 -15.06 17.41
N GLU A 530 16.41 -15.27 17.85
CA GLU A 530 17.56 -14.51 17.35
C GLU A 530 18.87 -15.32 17.32
N HIS A 531 19.76 -14.83 16.46
CA HIS A 531 21.10 -15.34 16.23
C HIS A 531 22.16 -14.25 16.29
N ASP A 532 21.76 -12.98 16.19
CA ASP A 532 22.68 -11.86 16.29
C ASP A 532 23.23 -11.71 17.71
N LEU A 533 24.57 -11.65 17.82
CA LEU A 533 25.26 -11.63 19.11
C LEU A 533 24.99 -10.33 19.89
N ASP A 534 24.80 -9.20 19.21
CA ASP A 534 24.53 -7.93 19.87
C ASP A 534 23.07 -7.87 20.35
N ALA A 535 22.14 -8.46 19.60
CA ALA A 535 20.77 -8.66 20.06
C ALA A 535 20.69 -9.57 21.29
N ILE A 536 21.42 -10.69 21.27
CA ILE A 536 21.52 -11.59 22.42
C ILE A 536 22.08 -10.85 23.64
N ARG A 537 23.20 -10.13 23.49
CA ARG A 537 23.84 -9.35 24.58
C ARG A 537 22.91 -8.31 25.20
N ALA A 538 22.04 -7.70 24.40
CA ALA A 538 21.10 -6.69 24.86
C ALA A 538 19.86 -7.25 25.58
N SER A 539 19.61 -8.57 25.48
CA SER A 539 18.45 -9.21 26.11
C SER A 539 18.58 -9.33 27.62
N ASP A 540 17.47 -9.50 28.33
CA ASP A 540 17.46 -9.73 29.77
C ASP A 540 17.70 -11.22 30.09
N HIS A 541 17.21 -12.11 29.23
CA HIS A 541 17.20 -13.57 29.44
C HIS A 541 17.47 -14.33 28.13
N MET A 542 18.21 -15.44 28.21
CA MET A 542 18.53 -16.28 27.06
C MET A 542 18.10 -17.73 27.29
N ILE A 543 17.49 -18.32 26.26
CA ILE A 543 17.16 -19.74 26.15
C ILE A 543 17.87 -20.29 24.93
N GLU A 544 18.73 -21.29 25.09
CA GLU A 544 19.37 -21.98 23.97
C GLU A 544 18.76 -23.36 23.77
N LEU A 545 18.30 -23.62 22.54
CA LEU A 545 17.84 -24.93 22.11
C LEU A 545 18.91 -25.66 21.30
N GLY A 546 19.07 -26.95 21.58
CA GLY A 546 20.07 -27.78 20.91
C GLY A 546 20.02 -29.23 21.39
N PRO A 547 21.17 -29.93 21.41
CA PRO A 547 22.48 -29.50 20.90
C PRO A 547 22.59 -29.48 19.37
N GLY A 548 21.63 -30.09 18.65
CA GLY A 548 21.63 -30.14 17.18
C GLY A 548 20.29 -29.75 16.56
N SER A 549 20.12 -30.13 15.29
CA SER A 549 18.92 -29.88 14.48
C SER A 549 18.03 -31.13 14.38
N GLY A 550 16.74 -30.94 14.12
CA GLY A 550 15.79 -32.03 13.88
C GLY A 550 15.65 -32.93 15.11
N GLU A 551 15.83 -34.24 14.92
CA GLU A 551 15.71 -35.24 16.00
C GLU A 551 16.73 -35.04 17.14
N ARG A 552 17.88 -34.40 16.84
CA ARG A 552 18.94 -34.06 17.81
C ARG A 552 18.74 -32.69 18.48
N GLY A 553 17.69 -31.98 18.11
CA GLY A 553 17.27 -30.73 18.75
C GLY A 553 16.16 -30.96 19.78
N GLY A 554 15.48 -29.89 20.14
CA GLY A 554 14.31 -29.92 21.02
C GLY A 554 14.62 -30.02 22.51
N TYR A 555 15.89 -29.90 22.91
CA TYR A 555 16.32 -29.82 24.30
C TYR A 555 16.76 -28.39 24.64
N ILE A 556 16.53 -27.97 25.87
CA ILE A 556 17.12 -26.75 26.44
C ILE A 556 18.53 -27.11 26.89
N VAL A 557 19.52 -26.45 26.29
CA VAL A 557 20.93 -26.64 26.65
C VAL A 557 21.45 -25.50 27.52
N PHE A 558 20.73 -24.38 27.57
CA PHE A 558 20.96 -23.27 28.49
C PHE A 558 19.66 -22.49 28.71
N GLU A 559 19.40 -22.07 29.95
CA GLU A 559 18.32 -21.17 30.34
C GLU A 559 18.83 -20.29 31.48
N GLY A 560 18.76 -18.97 31.33
CA GLY A 560 19.11 -18.06 32.41
C GLY A 560 19.29 -16.61 31.97
N PRO A 561 19.66 -15.72 32.92
CA PRO A 561 20.01 -14.34 32.63
C PRO A 561 21.13 -14.25 31.58
N VAL A 562 21.10 -13.23 30.72
CA VAL A 562 22.14 -13.05 29.68
C VAL A 562 23.54 -12.95 30.28
N ALA A 563 23.66 -12.45 31.51
CA ALA A 563 24.93 -12.34 32.24
C ALA A 563 25.62 -13.71 32.41
N ASP A 564 24.85 -14.80 32.42
CA ASP A 564 25.33 -16.18 32.51
C ASP A 564 25.51 -16.86 31.15
N ALA A 565 25.26 -16.17 30.03
CA ALA A 565 25.26 -16.74 28.68
C ALA A 565 26.61 -17.38 28.28
N ALA A 566 27.72 -17.00 28.92
CA ALA A 566 29.02 -17.63 28.73
C ALA A 566 29.03 -19.12 29.11
N LYS A 567 28.10 -19.58 29.97
CA LYS A 567 27.93 -20.98 30.36
C LYS A 567 27.21 -21.81 29.30
N SER A 568 26.63 -21.17 28.28
CA SER A 568 25.95 -21.89 27.20
C SER A 568 26.98 -22.65 26.33
N PRO A 569 26.64 -23.86 25.85
CA PRO A 569 27.61 -24.75 25.24
C PRO A 569 28.08 -24.31 23.86
N LEU A 570 27.21 -23.73 23.02
CA LEU A 570 27.58 -23.28 21.68
C LEU A 570 27.56 -21.76 21.59
N THR A 571 26.42 -21.13 21.88
CA THR A 571 26.29 -19.67 21.74
C THR A 571 27.22 -18.91 22.67
N GLY A 572 27.43 -19.41 23.89
CA GLY A 572 28.37 -18.87 24.88
C GLY A 572 29.81 -18.82 24.36
N GLN A 573 30.24 -19.81 23.57
CA GLN A 573 31.58 -19.80 22.97
C GLN A 573 31.73 -18.68 21.94
N TYR A 574 30.69 -18.39 21.15
CA TYR A 574 30.69 -17.26 20.21
C TYR A 574 30.58 -15.91 20.93
N LEU A 575 29.77 -15.81 22.00
CA LEU A 575 29.61 -14.59 22.78
C LEU A 575 30.90 -14.16 23.47
N THR A 576 31.65 -15.14 24.02
CA THR A 576 32.94 -14.94 24.69
C THR A 576 34.11 -14.80 23.72
N GLY A 577 33.92 -15.13 22.44
CA GLY A 577 34.99 -15.16 21.44
C GLY A 577 35.90 -16.38 21.53
N ALA A 578 35.60 -17.37 22.38
CA ALA A 578 36.29 -18.65 22.41
C ALA A 578 36.16 -19.40 21.07
N MET A 579 35.02 -19.22 20.39
CA MET A 579 34.79 -19.64 19.01
C MET A 579 34.53 -18.41 18.15
N THR A 580 35.21 -18.32 17.00
CA THR A 580 35.01 -17.24 16.02
C THR A 580 35.01 -17.81 14.61
N LEU A 581 34.43 -17.07 13.66
CA LEU A 581 34.55 -17.39 12.25
C LEU A 581 35.91 -16.86 11.75
N PRO A 582 36.84 -17.74 11.32
CA PRO A 582 38.17 -17.30 10.92
C PRO A 582 38.08 -16.47 9.63
N VAL A 583 38.70 -15.29 9.63
CA VAL A 583 38.90 -14.51 8.41
C VAL A 583 39.93 -15.23 7.54
N PRO A 584 39.65 -15.51 6.25
CA PRO A 584 40.60 -16.19 5.38
C PRO A 584 41.94 -15.46 5.32
N THR A 585 43.04 -16.18 5.59
CA THR A 585 44.41 -15.62 5.60
C THR A 585 44.87 -15.16 4.22
N LYS A 586 44.30 -15.73 3.15
CA LYS A 586 44.51 -15.30 1.76
C LYS A 586 43.17 -15.08 1.08
N ARG A 587 43.01 -13.93 0.43
CA ARG A 587 41.86 -13.62 -0.43
C ARG A 587 42.16 -14.04 -1.87
N ARG A 588 41.13 -14.45 -2.61
CA ARG A 588 41.29 -14.77 -4.05
C ARG A 588 41.75 -13.50 -4.78
N PRO A 589 42.82 -13.57 -5.60
CA PRO A 589 43.26 -12.42 -6.37
C PRO A 589 42.17 -12.05 -7.39
N VAL A 590 41.98 -10.75 -7.59
CA VAL A 590 41.09 -10.25 -8.65
C VAL A 590 41.75 -10.57 -9.99
N ASN A 591 41.09 -11.42 -10.79
CA ASN A 591 41.54 -11.77 -12.13
C ASN A 591 41.30 -10.61 -13.13
N ARG A 592 41.71 -10.83 -14.39
CA ARG A 592 41.45 -9.87 -15.48
C ARG A 592 39.98 -9.87 -15.94
N GLN A 593 39.23 -10.94 -15.70
CA GLN A 593 37.85 -11.06 -16.14
C GLN A 593 36.91 -10.29 -15.21
N ARG A 594 36.20 -9.32 -15.76
CA ARG A 594 35.35 -8.42 -14.99
C ARG A 594 34.04 -8.25 -15.72
N LEU A 595 32.95 -8.28 -14.97
CA LEU A 595 31.63 -7.90 -15.43
C LEU A 595 31.43 -6.41 -15.13
N THR A 596 31.12 -5.62 -16.14
CA THR A 596 30.91 -4.18 -16.00
C THR A 596 29.46 -3.86 -16.37
N LEU A 597 28.75 -3.21 -15.45
CA LEU A 597 27.41 -2.68 -15.70
C LEU A 597 27.45 -1.17 -15.51
N THR A 598 27.04 -0.42 -16.53
CA THR A 598 27.07 1.05 -16.49
C THR A 598 25.67 1.66 -16.53
N GLY A 599 25.52 2.79 -15.87
CA GLY A 599 24.39 3.68 -15.89
C GLY A 599 23.09 3.10 -15.34
N ALA A 600 23.16 2.35 -14.24
CA ALA A 600 21.97 1.83 -13.57
C ALA A 600 21.11 2.97 -12.99
N ARG A 601 19.82 3.02 -13.35
CA ARG A 601 18.91 4.15 -13.05
C ARG A 601 17.56 3.74 -12.48
N GLU A 602 17.37 2.47 -12.13
CA GLU A 602 16.10 2.03 -11.57
C GLU A 602 15.90 2.53 -10.13
N HIS A 603 14.66 2.94 -9.80
CA HIS A 603 14.26 3.46 -8.50
C HIS A 603 15.12 4.62 -7.99
N ASN A 604 15.92 4.42 -6.94
CA ASN A 604 16.76 5.44 -6.33
C ASN A 604 18.22 5.38 -6.79
N LEU A 605 18.55 4.52 -7.76
CA LEU A 605 19.89 4.46 -8.36
C LEU A 605 20.14 5.69 -9.23
N GLN A 606 21.29 6.33 -9.05
CA GLN A 606 21.67 7.57 -9.74
C GLN A 606 22.81 7.32 -10.73
N ASP A 607 22.48 6.74 -11.89
CA ASP A 607 23.45 6.43 -12.97
C ASP A 607 24.67 5.64 -12.48
N VAL A 608 24.40 4.58 -11.70
CA VAL A 608 25.45 3.84 -10.99
C VAL A 608 26.22 2.93 -11.95
N ASP A 609 27.54 3.05 -11.93
CA ASP A 609 28.48 2.16 -12.63
C ASP A 609 29.12 1.19 -11.65
N ILE A 610 29.12 -0.11 -11.98
CA ILE A 610 29.76 -1.15 -11.17
C ILE A 610 30.66 -2.06 -12.00
N VAL A 611 31.73 -2.53 -11.35
CA VAL A 611 32.66 -3.51 -11.89
C VAL A 611 32.76 -4.67 -10.91
N ILE A 612 32.38 -5.87 -11.34
CA ILE A 612 32.34 -7.09 -10.54
C ILE A 612 33.46 -8.02 -11.01
N PRO A 613 34.44 -8.36 -10.14
CA PRO A 613 35.48 -9.30 -10.48
C PRO A 613 34.97 -10.75 -10.48
N LEU A 614 35.11 -11.46 -11.61
CA LEU A 614 34.63 -12.83 -11.75
C LEU A 614 35.52 -13.83 -10.99
N GLY A 615 34.97 -14.97 -10.57
CA GLY A 615 35.70 -16.00 -9.82
C GLY A 615 36.03 -15.62 -8.37
N THR A 616 35.44 -14.54 -7.85
CA THR A 616 35.62 -14.07 -6.47
C THR A 616 34.31 -14.06 -5.69
N LEU A 617 34.39 -13.98 -4.36
CA LEU A 617 33.22 -13.72 -3.52
C LEU A 617 33.03 -12.20 -3.42
N THR A 618 32.06 -11.67 -4.15
CA THR A 618 31.70 -10.25 -4.12
C THR A 618 30.48 -10.05 -3.21
N VAL A 619 30.59 -9.11 -2.26
CA VAL A 619 29.51 -8.78 -1.32
C VAL A 619 29.06 -7.35 -1.58
N VAL A 620 27.76 -7.15 -1.80
CA VAL A 620 27.16 -5.82 -1.96
C VAL A 620 26.59 -5.37 -0.61
N THR A 621 27.23 -4.38 0.00
CA THR A 621 26.86 -3.87 1.34
C THR A 621 26.24 -2.48 1.26
N GLY A 622 25.58 -2.05 2.34
CA GLY A 622 24.95 -0.74 2.44
C GLY A 622 23.71 -0.75 3.34
N VAL A 623 23.24 0.42 3.75
CA VAL A 623 22.09 0.60 4.64
C VAL A 623 20.77 0.14 3.98
N SER A 624 19.72 -0.09 4.78
CA SER A 624 18.38 -0.39 4.24
C SER A 624 17.91 0.76 3.34
N GLY A 625 17.24 0.44 2.22
CA GLY A 625 16.81 1.46 1.24
C GLY A 625 17.90 2.00 0.30
N SER A 626 19.18 1.64 0.44
CA SER A 626 20.26 2.15 -0.42
C SER A 626 20.25 1.66 -1.89
N GLY A 627 19.26 0.85 -2.29
CA GLY A 627 19.14 0.33 -3.67
C GLY A 627 19.87 -0.99 -3.95
N LYS A 628 20.37 -1.72 -2.93
CA LYS A 628 21.11 -3.00 -3.12
C LYS A 628 20.31 -4.03 -3.92
N SER A 629 19.07 -4.30 -3.51
CA SER A 629 18.19 -5.27 -4.18
C SER A 629 17.84 -4.80 -5.59
N THR A 630 17.62 -3.51 -5.78
CA THR A 630 17.38 -2.92 -7.11
C THR A 630 18.58 -3.14 -8.04
N LEU A 631 19.78 -2.85 -7.55
CA LEU A 631 21.00 -3.02 -8.33
C LEU A 631 21.26 -4.49 -8.69
N VAL A 632 21.14 -5.40 -7.72
CA VAL A 632 21.49 -6.82 -7.90
C VAL A 632 20.38 -7.60 -8.59
N HIS A 633 19.13 -7.49 -8.14
CA HIS A 633 18.01 -8.29 -8.63
C HIS A 633 17.36 -7.62 -9.85
N ASP A 634 16.97 -6.35 -9.74
CA ASP A 634 16.13 -5.71 -10.75
C ASP A 634 16.92 -5.27 -12.00
N VAL A 635 18.20 -4.93 -11.81
CA VAL A 635 19.10 -4.48 -12.89
C VAL A 635 20.06 -5.59 -13.29
N LEU A 636 21.03 -5.94 -12.46
CA LEU A 636 22.15 -6.82 -12.82
C LEU A 636 21.70 -8.23 -13.21
N HIS A 637 20.92 -8.91 -12.36
CA HIS A 637 20.45 -10.26 -12.63
C HIS A 637 19.60 -10.32 -13.89
N ARG A 638 18.64 -9.39 -14.07
CA ARG A 638 17.79 -9.34 -15.25
C ARG A 638 18.60 -9.02 -16.52
N ALA A 639 19.59 -8.14 -16.44
CA ALA A 639 20.48 -7.83 -17.55
C ALA A 639 21.30 -9.06 -17.98
N LEU A 640 21.85 -9.80 -17.00
CA LEU A 640 22.58 -11.05 -17.25
C LEU A 640 21.69 -12.15 -17.83
N GLU A 641 20.48 -12.33 -17.29
CA GLU A 641 19.53 -13.33 -17.80
C GLU A 641 19.17 -13.05 -19.26
N SER A 642 18.90 -11.77 -19.58
CA SER A 642 18.61 -11.31 -20.94
C SER A 642 19.80 -11.53 -21.89
N ALA A 643 21.02 -11.20 -21.45
CA ALA A 643 22.22 -11.38 -22.25
C ALA A 643 22.55 -12.86 -22.53
N LEU A 644 22.34 -13.74 -21.54
CA LEU A 644 22.70 -15.16 -21.63
C LEU A 644 21.63 -16.02 -22.31
N THR A 645 20.35 -15.73 -22.09
CA THR A 645 19.24 -16.58 -22.55
C THR A 645 18.41 -15.95 -23.68
N GLY A 646 18.59 -14.65 -23.93
CA GLY A 646 17.73 -13.88 -24.82
C GLY A 646 16.31 -13.68 -24.27
N GLU A 647 16.06 -13.97 -23.00
CA GLU A 647 14.81 -13.71 -22.30
C GLU A 647 15.10 -13.27 -20.86
N HIS A 648 14.12 -12.71 -20.16
CA HIS A 648 14.26 -12.42 -18.73
C HIS A 648 13.00 -12.86 -17.95
N SER A 649 13.22 -13.24 -16.70
CA SER A 649 12.24 -13.81 -15.76
C SER A 649 11.13 -12.85 -15.38
N ALA A 650 11.24 -11.54 -15.65
CA ALA A 650 10.20 -10.56 -15.32
C ALA A 650 8.79 -10.93 -15.86
N LYS A 651 8.72 -11.70 -16.96
CA LYS A 651 7.48 -12.29 -17.49
C LYS A 651 6.86 -13.34 -16.58
N ARG A 652 7.70 -14.19 -15.98
CA ARG A 652 7.30 -15.23 -15.01
C ARG A 652 6.80 -14.63 -13.70
N HIS A 653 7.20 -13.38 -13.41
CA HIS A 653 6.75 -12.58 -12.26
C HIS A 653 5.66 -11.55 -12.60
N LEU A 654 4.83 -11.80 -13.63
CA LEU A 654 3.64 -11.00 -13.94
C LEU A 654 3.93 -9.51 -14.27
N GLY A 655 5.01 -9.24 -14.99
CA GLY A 655 5.31 -7.92 -15.53
C GLY A 655 5.97 -6.96 -14.52
N GLU A 656 6.92 -7.46 -13.75
CA GLU A 656 7.87 -6.62 -13.02
C GLU A 656 8.72 -5.79 -14.00
N ARG A 657 9.06 -4.54 -13.63
CA ARG A 657 9.85 -3.66 -14.51
C ARG A 657 11.28 -4.18 -14.61
N VAL A 658 11.81 -4.35 -15.82
CA VAL A 658 13.25 -4.58 -16.00
C VAL A 658 13.97 -3.27 -15.68
N GLY A 659 14.95 -3.32 -14.76
CA GLY A 659 15.66 -2.12 -14.34
C GLY A 659 16.46 -1.52 -15.49
N THR A 660 16.49 -0.19 -15.56
CA THR A 660 17.17 0.56 -16.62
C THR A 660 18.69 0.64 -16.39
N PHE A 661 19.47 0.42 -17.45
CA PHE A 661 20.93 0.53 -17.48
C PHE A 661 21.41 0.95 -18.89
N ARG A 662 22.67 1.40 -19.01
CA ARG A 662 23.28 1.82 -20.27
C ARG A 662 23.93 0.66 -21.01
N GLU A 663 24.77 -0.10 -20.33
CA GLU A 663 25.55 -1.16 -20.97
C GLU A 663 25.99 -2.26 -19.99
N LEU A 664 26.05 -3.50 -20.48
CA LEU A 664 26.61 -4.67 -19.78
C LEU A 664 27.75 -5.26 -20.63
N ARG A 665 28.96 -5.39 -20.07
CA ARG A 665 30.14 -5.98 -20.73
C ARG A 665 30.78 -7.06 -19.87
N GLY A 666 31.49 -8.01 -20.47
CA GLY A 666 32.24 -9.03 -19.75
C GLY A 666 31.38 -10.20 -19.26
N HIS A 667 30.20 -10.40 -19.86
CA HIS A 667 29.29 -11.51 -19.57
C HIS A 667 29.59 -12.75 -20.42
N GLU A 668 30.45 -12.64 -21.44
CA GLU A 668 30.76 -13.68 -22.43
C GLU A 668 31.46 -14.91 -21.81
N GLY A 669 32.05 -14.76 -20.63
CA GLY A 669 32.66 -15.85 -19.87
C GLY A 669 31.72 -16.56 -18.90
N LEU A 670 30.40 -16.28 -18.95
CA LEU A 670 29.39 -16.86 -18.07
C LEU A 670 28.47 -17.79 -18.86
N ASP A 671 28.26 -19.01 -18.38
CA ASP A 671 27.32 -19.95 -19.00
C ASP A 671 25.87 -19.71 -18.55
N ALA A 672 25.70 -19.31 -17.28
CA ALA A 672 24.40 -19.09 -16.65
C ALA A 672 24.50 -18.09 -15.49
N VAL A 673 23.36 -17.50 -15.16
CA VAL A 673 23.16 -16.73 -13.92
C VAL A 673 22.06 -17.40 -13.10
N VAL A 674 22.28 -17.54 -11.79
CA VAL A 674 21.33 -18.17 -10.87
C VAL A 674 21.04 -17.21 -9.72
N LEU A 675 19.77 -16.81 -9.59
CA LEU A 675 19.28 -16.07 -8.43
C LEU A 675 18.71 -17.05 -7.41
N ILE A 676 19.29 -17.06 -6.21
CA ILE A 676 18.76 -17.75 -5.05
C ILE A 676 18.19 -16.67 -4.12
N ASP A 677 16.88 -16.62 -3.99
CA ASP A 677 16.17 -15.64 -3.17
C ASP A 677 15.49 -16.28 -1.94
N GLN A 678 14.74 -15.46 -1.21
CA GLN A 678 13.97 -15.88 -0.04
C GLN A 678 12.50 -16.17 -0.37
N ALA A 679 12.14 -16.30 -1.66
CA ALA A 679 10.78 -16.63 -2.02
C ALA A 679 10.42 -18.05 -1.50
N PRO A 680 9.19 -18.27 -1.02
CA PRO A 680 8.80 -19.58 -0.53
C PRO A 680 8.91 -20.62 -1.65
N ILE A 681 9.49 -21.78 -1.33
CA ILE A 681 9.70 -22.94 -2.22
C ILE A 681 8.41 -23.30 -2.98
N GLY A 682 7.26 -23.20 -2.30
CA GLY A 682 5.96 -23.18 -2.93
C GLY A 682 4.90 -22.59 -2.02
N ARG A 683 3.75 -22.26 -2.62
CA ARG A 683 2.63 -21.61 -1.93
C ARG A 683 1.51 -22.57 -1.55
N THR A 684 1.68 -23.85 -1.83
CA THR A 684 0.69 -24.89 -1.56
C THR A 684 1.32 -25.99 -0.72
N PRO A 685 0.53 -26.69 0.12
CA PRO A 685 1.02 -27.83 0.90
C PRO A 685 1.62 -28.96 0.05
N ARG A 686 1.32 -28.97 -1.27
CA ARG A 686 1.85 -29.95 -2.23
C ARG A 686 3.32 -29.69 -2.62
N SER A 687 3.86 -28.51 -2.33
CA SER A 687 5.25 -28.18 -2.58
C SER A 687 6.09 -28.52 -1.35
N ASN A 688 6.99 -29.49 -1.49
CA ASN A 688 7.88 -29.96 -0.43
C ASN A 688 9.30 -30.21 -0.99
N PRO A 689 10.31 -30.42 -0.13
CA PRO A 689 11.70 -30.54 -0.59
C PRO A 689 11.90 -31.58 -1.71
N VAL A 690 11.28 -32.76 -1.59
CA VAL A 690 11.46 -33.86 -2.55
C VAL A 690 10.82 -33.58 -3.91
N THR A 691 9.71 -32.84 -3.94
CA THR A 691 9.12 -32.35 -5.21
C THR A 691 9.93 -31.22 -5.84
N TYR A 692 10.50 -30.34 -5.02
CA TYR A 692 11.24 -29.17 -5.51
C TYR A 692 12.57 -29.57 -6.15
N ILE A 693 13.29 -30.52 -5.55
CA ILE A 693 14.53 -31.08 -6.12
C ILE A 693 14.27 -32.16 -7.19
N THR A 694 13.01 -32.34 -7.60
CA THR A 694 12.52 -33.34 -8.58
C THR A 694 12.81 -34.81 -8.28
N ALA A 695 13.38 -35.13 -7.10
CA ALA A 695 13.67 -36.50 -6.67
C ALA A 695 12.41 -37.38 -6.51
N TYR A 696 11.24 -36.77 -6.33
CA TYR A 696 9.99 -37.51 -6.16
C TYR A 696 9.61 -38.33 -7.41
N ASP A 697 10.00 -37.90 -8.61
CA ASP A 697 9.73 -38.62 -9.85
C ASP A 697 10.42 -40.00 -9.86
N GLU A 698 11.66 -40.02 -9.37
CA GLU A 698 12.48 -41.21 -9.25
C GLU A 698 11.95 -42.15 -8.17
N ILE A 699 11.53 -41.61 -7.03
CA ILE A 699 10.89 -42.39 -5.96
C ILE A 699 9.62 -43.06 -6.50
N ARG A 700 8.74 -42.31 -7.19
CA ARG A 700 7.52 -42.86 -7.79
C ARG A 700 7.82 -43.95 -8.81
N ARG A 701 8.88 -43.78 -9.61
CA ARG A 701 9.34 -44.80 -10.56
C ARG A 701 9.77 -46.08 -9.83
N ILE A 702 10.56 -45.97 -8.77
CA ILE A 702 11.00 -47.12 -7.96
C ILE A 702 9.79 -47.85 -7.36
N PHE A 703 8.84 -47.12 -6.76
CA PHE A 703 7.63 -47.73 -6.19
C PHE A 703 6.79 -48.49 -7.24
N SER A 704 6.67 -47.95 -8.45
CA SER A 704 5.96 -48.63 -9.55
C SER A 704 6.64 -49.93 -10.03
N GLN A 705 7.94 -50.09 -9.72
CA GLN A 705 8.71 -51.27 -10.13
C GLN A 705 8.68 -52.40 -9.09
N LEU A 706 8.14 -52.15 -7.88
CA LEU A 706 8.00 -53.17 -6.85
C LEU A 706 7.09 -54.32 -7.34
N PRO A 707 7.38 -55.60 -6.97
CA PRO A 707 6.57 -56.74 -7.40
C PRO A 707 5.07 -56.58 -7.10
N ALA A 708 4.73 -56.05 -5.92
CA ALA A 708 3.36 -55.78 -5.51
C ALA A 708 2.67 -54.66 -6.32
N ALA A 709 3.42 -53.68 -6.81
CA ALA A 709 2.90 -52.62 -7.67
C ALA A 709 2.68 -53.13 -9.10
N ARG A 710 3.63 -53.91 -9.63
CA ARG A 710 3.53 -54.52 -10.96
C ARG A 710 2.36 -55.51 -11.05
N SER A 711 2.15 -56.35 -10.03
CA SER A 711 1.01 -57.29 -10.02
C SER A 711 -0.34 -56.57 -10.05
N LYS A 712 -0.41 -55.37 -9.46
CA LYS A 712 -1.58 -54.49 -9.45
C LYS A 712 -1.63 -53.48 -10.61
N ARG A 713 -0.68 -53.55 -11.56
CA ARG A 713 -0.54 -52.61 -12.70
C ARG A 713 -0.45 -51.14 -12.29
N LEU A 714 0.16 -50.85 -11.14
CA LEU A 714 0.33 -49.50 -10.62
C LEU A 714 1.54 -48.81 -11.29
N ALA A 715 1.25 -47.84 -12.16
CA ALA A 715 2.22 -46.95 -12.78
C ALA A 715 2.70 -45.80 -11.85
N PRO A 716 3.81 -45.09 -12.16
CA PRO A 716 4.35 -44.01 -11.32
C PRO A 716 3.36 -42.90 -10.94
N PHE A 717 2.35 -42.62 -11.77
CA PHE A 717 1.36 -41.60 -11.46
C PHE A 717 0.46 -41.97 -10.27
N HIS A 718 0.26 -43.26 -9.99
CA HIS A 718 -0.52 -43.71 -8.82
C HIS A 718 0.15 -43.34 -7.50
N PHE A 719 1.48 -43.24 -7.49
CA PHE A 719 2.25 -42.81 -6.31
C PHE A 719 2.41 -41.29 -6.24
N SER A 720 1.69 -40.54 -7.09
CA SER A 720 1.70 -39.08 -7.06
C SER A 720 0.55 -38.54 -6.24
N PHE A 721 0.85 -37.78 -5.18
CA PHE A 721 -0.17 -37.01 -4.48
C PHE A 721 -0.72 -35.83 -5.31
N ASN A 722 -0.08 -35.48 -6.43
CA ASN A 722 -0.53 -34.40 -7.32
C ASN A 722 -1.57 -34.82 -8.36
N VAL A 723 -1.77 -36.13 -8.59
CA VAL A 723 -2.60 -36.66 -9.68
C VAL A 723 -3.70 -37.55 -9.12
N LYS A 724 -4.90 -37.49 -9.72
CA LYS A 724 -5.99 -38.43 -9.39
C LYS A 724 -5.59 -39.87 -9.75
N GLY A 725 -5.92 -40.83 -8.90
CA GLY A 725 -5.67 -42.26 -9.12
C GLY A 725 -5.06 -42.98 -7.91
N GLY A 726 -4.24 -42.31 -7.11
CA GLY A 726 -3.71 -42.89 -5.85
C GLY A 726 -3.48 -41.91 -4.70
N ARG A 727 -3.86 -40.64 -4.89
CA ARG A 727 -3.94 -39.65 -3.80
C ARG A 727 -5.24 -39.78 -3.01
N CYS A 728 -5.27 -39.26 -1.79
CA CYS A 728 -6.53 -39.09 -1.05
C CYS A 728 -7.42 -38.05 -1.75
N ASP A 729 -8.68 -38.39 -2.04
CA ASP A 729 -9.62 -37.49 -2.72
C ASP A 729 -10.15 -36.38 -1.81
N LYS A 730 -10.13 -36.57 -0.48
CA LYS A 730 -10.63 -35.58 0.49
C LYS A 730 -9.72 -34.35 0.56
N CYS A 731 -8.43 -34.54 0.80
CA CYS A 731 -7.44 -33.46 0.80
C CYS A 731 -6.83 -33.22 -0.58
N GLU A 732 -7.26 -33.97 -1.59
CA GLU A 732 -6.70 -33.98 -2.93
C GLU A 732 -5.16 -34.12 -2.95
N GLY A 733 -4.62 -34.92 -2.02
CA GLY A 733 -3.17 -35.12 -1.85
C GLY A 733 -2.39 -33.95 -1.24
N ALA A 734 -3.06 -32.93 -0.70
CA ALA A 734 -2.41 -31.88 0.09
C ALA A 734 -1.97 -32.38 1.48
N GLY A 735 -2.61 -33.44 2.00
CA GLY A 735 -2.37 -33.94 3.36
C GLY A 735 -3.01 -33.10 4.47
N TYR A 736 -3.64 -31.98 4.10
CA TYR A 736 -4.34 -31.05 4.98
C TYR A 736 -5.56 -30.47 4.24
N LEU A 737 -6.52 -29.97 4.99
CA LEU A 737 -7.66 -29.20 4.54
C LEU A 737 -7.50 -27.74 4.98
N GLU A 738 -7.61 -26.82 4.03
CA GLU A 738 -7.64 -25.38 4.34
C GLU A 738 -9.03 -25.00 4.85
N VAL A 739 -9.09 -24.44 6.05
CA VAL A 739 -10.30 -23.93 6.68
C VAL A 739 -10.23 -22.41 6.64
N GLU A 740 -11.14 -21.80 5.89
CA GLU A 740 -11.24 -20.35 5.75
C GLU A 740 -11.72 -19.71 7.06
N MET A 741 -10.99 -18.71 7.55
CA MET A 741 -11.30 -18.03 8.81
C MET A 741 -11.69 -16.57 8.56
N VAL A 742 -12.81 -16.13 9.14
CA VAL A 742 -13.36 -14.78 8.85
C VAL A 742 -12.51 -13.65 9.44
N PHE A 743 -11.93 -13.86 10.63
CA PHE A 743 -11.20 -12.82 11.39
C PHE A 743 -9.73 -13.18 11.68
N MET A 744 -9.26 -14.33 11.18
CA MET A 744 -7.91 -14.84 11.40
C MET A 744 -7.31 -15.33 10.09
N ALA A 745 -6.02 -15.65 10.08
CA ALA A 745 -5.42 -16.34 8.95
C ALA A 745 -6.06 -17.72 8.77
N ASP A 746 -6.20 -18.15 7.51
CA ASP A 746 -6.68 -19.49 7.16
C ASP A 746 -5.78 -20.55 7.78
N VAL A 747 -6.38 -21.66 8.23
CA VAL A 747 -5.70 -22.71 8.98
C VAL A 747 -5.72 -24.01 8.19
N PHE A 748 -4.60 -24.73 8.19
CA PHE A 748 -4.51 -26.07 7.64
C PHE A 748 -4.76 -27.12 8.73
N VAL A 749 -5.77 -27.97 8.54
CA VAL A 749 -6.14 -29.05 9.47
C VAL A 749 -5.80 -30.40 8.82
N PRO A 750 -5.09 -31.32 9.50
CA PRO A 750 -4.73 -32.63 8.94
C PRO A 750 -5.89 -33.48 8.40
#